data_AF-A0A947G0L2-F1
#
_entry.id   AF-A0A947G0L2-F1
#
_cell.length_a   1.000
_cell.length_b   1.000
_cell.length_c   1.000
_cell.angle_alpha   90.00
_cell.angle_beta   90.00
_cell.angle_gamma   90.00
#
_symmetry.space_group_name_H-M   'P 1'
#
loop_
_entity.id
_entity.type
_entity.pdbx_description
1 polymer ?
#
loop_
_entity_poly.entity_id
_entity_poly.type
_entity_poly.pdbx_seq_one_letter_code
_entity_poly.pdbx_strand_id
1 'polypeptide(L)'
;MQNPDAPQPEPHAGESQDADRSEATGTSSQVRSILSTVGVQLEQLQRIQEEHDAQSLALEERERGLAELDADLRQQQATLAEERAAISTQRDQLAAEIDAYHASTSDQRGELETMRATLEQERNALADLQATFAQDHLTLDADRARIDEERQQLEQQRAEFDAQRASFVEERGDYQNLCNENLASIDTREHAVTERESMLDSREDDLATIERNLSNAQRDFEEDRDTWMRERSDRERHENERLAAIEQRERDVAERETLIAQDQDRLHDGAGRIDTLTQRCAELERHLAEANERTARLEHDGLDLAQEVEQERDDARAELARVQQELSDRDAEQERLRAELAGHQDTIEQLRHSGGSEPKGEGSDSPAHAALQQQLAALNAELIAARGETDAVRAKVKQAAAQREAELAARIETLEQKLAESPAPDGGAGADSAMIELRTKAQRLAEVAEHLHRRNRRLKLVRRLRREKAVTTRDPLGQEQRMLRAREEHVEQTRRLEKLRHELSEKRSTLATQEKKMMRRWARPRAIATTAWIVVLLMVSAAVAWYVANEVAPTTVSASVTLKAKSNQRGALSDEAARKWQAWHVAVLRDKNFQNTLASRMQERRFDGASSLALLRERLDEDLGVDTTEPHLITLTMTGQDEGEMRLFLDILATTVAAESRRQLKKRTDTAWAIVQGERREDGRLCYSSANPGTIDDQRLVYAGPVFGGTMLLILFIVGFAYRRLTKAKLEFDADGTLFTDAPVTNLNAAPAPIRI
;
A
#
# COMPACT_ATOMS: atom_id res chain seq x y z
N MET A 1 106.78 -18.26 -62.41
CA MET A 1 107.84 -18.40 -61.38
C MET A 1 107.90 -19.88 -61.03
N GLN A 2 109.01 -20.61 -61.15
CA GLN A 2 110.37 -20.28 -61.61
C GLN A 2 110.90 -21.40 -62.54
N ASN A 3 111.97 -21.08 -63.28
CA ASN A 3 112.85 -21.99 -64.04
C ASN A 3 114.28 -21.77 -63.46
N PRO A 4 115.36 -22.50 -63.83
CA PRO A 4 115.50 -23.59 -64.81
C PRO A 4 116.27 -24.83 -64.25
N ASP A 5 116.63 -25.79 -65.12
CA ASP A 5 118.06 -26.04 -65.42
C ASP A 5 118.28 -26.96 -66.65
N ALA A 6 119.38 -26.74 -67.39
CA ALA A 6 119.86 -27.59 -68.50
C ALA A 6 121.31 -27.24 -68.93
N PRO A 7 122.17 -28.25 -69.13
CA PRO A 7 123.15 -28.26 -70.25
C PRO A 7 123.35 -29.70 -70.82
N GLN A 8 124.00 -30.01 -71.95
CA GLN A 8 124.42 -29.35 -73.21
C GLN A 8 124.86 -30.47 -74.19
N PRO A 9 124.95 -30.25 -75.52
CA PRO A 9 125.57 -31.18 -76.48
C PRO A 9 126.97 -30.73 -76.98
N GLU A 10 127.80 -31.67 -77.47
CA GLU A 10 129.05 -31.36 -78.22
C GLU A 10 129.32 -32.31 -79.43
N PRO A 11 130.19 -31.93 -80.41
CA PRO A 11 130.26 -32.56 -81.75
C PRO A 11 131.68 -32.92 -82.31
N HIS A 12 131.72 -33.48 -83.55
CA HIS A 12 132.92 -33.76 -84.40
C HIS A 12 133.88 -34.89 -83.91
N ALA A 13 134.81 -35.48 -84.69
CA ALA A 13 135.23 -35.40 -86.11
C ALA A 13 135.56 -36.84 -86.66
N GLY A 14 135.75 -37.08 -87.98
CA GLY A 14 137.08 -37.32 -88.62
C GLY A 14 137.51 -38.82 -88.66
N GLU A 15 138.37 -39.37 -89.54
CA GLU A 15 139.07 -38.89 -90.76
C GLU A 15 139.80 -40.08 -91.49
N SER A 16 140.01 -40.05 -92.83
CA SER A 16 141.01 -40.83 -93.66
C SER A 16 141.00 -42.39 -93.65
N GLN A 17 141.30 -43.18 -94.73
CA GLN A 17 142.38 -43.21 -95.76
C GLN A 17 143.79 -43.52 -95.19
N ASP A 18 144.74 -44.23 -95.82
CA ASP A 18 144.95 -44.90 -97.14
C ASP A 18 145.86 -46.16 -96.91
N ALA A 19 145.88 -47.26 -97.69
CA ALA A 19 146.43 -47.54 -99.05
C ALA A 19 147.98 -47.73 -99.18
N ASP A 20 148.42 -48.42 -100.26
CA ASP A 20 149.81 -48.70 -100.73
C ASP A 20 150.72 -49.73 -99.98
N ARG A 21 151.66 -50.48 -100.60
CA ARG A 21 151.89 -50.93 -102.01
C ARG A 21 153.09 -51.94 -102.13
N SER A 22 153.05 -52.85 -103.12
CA SER A 22 154.12 -53.32 -104.08
C SER A 22 155.57 -53.69 -103.62
N GLU A 23 156.45 -54.46 -104.30
CA GLU A 23 156.47 -55.43 -105.44
C GLU A 23 157.92 -56.01 -105.53
N ALA A 24 158.33 -57.05 -106.31
CA ALA A 24 157.65 -58.15 -107.02
C ALA A 24 158.54 -59.44 -106.93
N THR A 25 159.18 -60.11 -107.91
CA THR A 25 159.34 -60.01 -109.39
C THR A 25 159.55 -61.42 -110.01
N GLY A 26 158.76 -61.82 -111.01
CA GLY A 26 159.12 -62.87 -112.00
C GLY A 26 158.99 -64.36 -111.59
N THR A 27 158.78 -65.32 -112.49
CA THR A 27 158.50 -65.23 -113.95
C THR A 27 157.68 -66.46 -114.43
N SER A 28 156.88 -66.26 -115.49
CA SER A 28 156.23 -67.28 -116.35
C SER A 28 155.24 -68.31 -115.75
N SER A 29 155.23 -68.59 -114.44
CA SER A 29 154.18 -69.42 -113.81
C SER A 29 152.86 -68.66 -113.62
N GLN A 30 152.99 -67.35 -113.34
CA GLN A 30 151.97 -66.48 -112.76
C GLN A 30 150.75 -66.21 -113.66
N VAL A 31 150.85 -66.32 -114.99
CA VAL A 31 149.72 -66.04 -115.91
C VAL A 31 148.57 -67.02 -115.68
N ARG A 32 148.86 -68.29 -115.34
CA ARG A 32 147.83 -69.30 -115.10
C ARG A 32 147.18 -69.14 -113.72
N SER A 33 147.89 -68.59 -112.72
CA SER A 33 147.28 -68.21 -111.44
C SER A 33 146.45 -66.93 -111.57
N ILE A 34 146.90 -65.93 -112.35
CA ILE A 34 146.14 -64.69 -112.58
C ILE A 34 144.77 -65.01 -113.19
N LEU A 35 144.66 -65.92 -114.18
CA LEU A 35 143.36 -66.29 -114.73
C LEU A 35 142.44 -66.99 -113.72
N SER A 36 142.98 -67.85 -112.83
CA SER A 36 142.16 -68.41 -111.73
C SER A 36 141.80 -67.36 -110.67
N THR A 37 142.71 -66.41 -110.38
CA THR A 37 142.46 -65.32 -109.43
C THR A 37 141.43 -64.34 -109.96
N VAL A 38 141.43 -64.03 -111.26
CA VAL A 38 140.40 -63.20 -111.90
C VAL A 38 139.07 -63.93 -111.94
N GLY A 39 139.04 -65.25 -112.21
CA GLY A 39 137.82 -66.05 -112.09
C GLY A 39 137.22 -65.99 -110.67
N VAL A 40 138.04 -66.29 -109.65
CA VAL A 40 137.66 -66.19 -108.24
C VAL A 40 137.27 -64.77 -107.83
N GLN A 41 137.96 -63.73 -108.32
CA GLN A 41 137.60 -62.33 -108.05
C GLN A 41 136.30 -61.92 -108.74
N LEU A 42 135.95 -62.50 -109.89
CA LEU A 42 134.71 -62.18 -110.60
C LEU A 42 133.52 -62.93 -109.98
N GLU A 43 133.70 -64.18 -109.54
CA GLU A 43 132.76 -64.88 -108.64
C GLU A 43 132.61 -64.14 -107.30
N GLN A 44 133.70 -63.62 -106.73
CA GLN A 44 133.68 -62.87 -105.48
C GLN A 44 133.02 -61.50 -105.64
N LEU A 45 133.21 -60.80 -106.77
CA LEU A 45 132.51 -59.55 -107.09
C LEU A 45 131.02 -59.78 -107.36
N GLN A 46 130.67 -60.82 -108.13
CA GLN A 46 129.28 -61.20 -108.34
C GLN A 46 128.61 -61.55 -107.01
N ARG A 47 129.29 -62.32 -106.15
CA ARG A 47 128.81 -62.64 -104.79
C ARG A 47 128.68 -61.40 -103.91
N ILE A 48 129.64 -60.47 -103.93
CA ILE A 48 129.54 -59.19 -103.21
C ILE A 48 128.35 -58.37 -103.74
N GLN A 49 128.05 -58.43 -105.04
CA GLN A 49 126.92 -57.74 -105.62
C GLN A 49 125.58 -58.42 -105.30
N GLU A 50 125.51 -59.76 -105.30
CA GLU A 50 124.34 -60.52 -104.82
C GLU A 50 124.12 -60.29 -103.30
N GLU A 51 125.18 -60.23 -102.50
CA GLU A 51 125.13 -59.89 -101.07
C GLU A 51 124.75 -58.41 -100.84
N HIS A 52 125.19 -57.47 -101.69
CA HIS A 52 124.81 -56.06 -101.66
C HIS A 52 123.34 -55.85 -102.06
N ASP A 53 122.90 -56.49 -103.15
CA ASP A 53 121.53 -56.36 -103.64
C ASP A 53 120.55 -56.99 -102.63
N ALA A 54 120.91 -58.13 -102.02
CA ALA A 54 120.18 -58.70 -100.88
C ALA A 54 120.17 -57.79 -99.64
N GLN A 55 121.29 -57.11 -99.32
CA GLN A 55 121.33 -56.11 -98.25
C GLN A 55 120.45 -54.89 -98.56
N SER A 56 120.44 -54.42 -99.81
CA SER A 56 119.60 -53.30 -100.25
C SER A 56 118.12 -53.64 -100.17
N LEU A 57 117.72 -54.84 -100.58
CA LEU A 57 116.34 -55.30 -100.52
C LEU A 57 115.89 -55.54 -99.06
N ALA A 58 116.77 -56.07 -98.21
CA ALA A 58 116.52 -56.17 -96.76
C ALA A 58 116.46 -54.80 -96.06
N LEU A 59 117.19 -53.79 -96.55
CA LEU A 59 117.06 -52.40 -96.11
C LEU A 59 115.73 -51.80 -96.57
N GLU A 60 115.33 -51.95 -97.83
CA GLU A 60 114.00 -51.49 -98.29
C GLU A 60 112.85 -52.18 -97.53
N GLU A 61 112.95 -53.48 -97.28
CA GLU A 61 111.94 -54.23 -96.50
C GLU A 61 111.87 -53.71 -95.05
N ARG A 62 113.02 -53.39 -94.44
CA ARG A 62 113.10 -52.77 -93.13
C ARG A 62 112.59 -51.32 -93.13
N GLU A 63 112.84 -50.54 -94.17
CA GLU A 63 112.31 -49.18 -94.32
C GLU A 63 110.79 -49.20 -94.51
N ARG A 64 110.26 -50.14 -95.29
CA ARG A 64 108.80 -50.39 -95.41
C ARG A 64 108.19 -50.75 -94.06
N GLY A 65 108.78 -51.70 -93.32
CA GLY A 65 108.31 -52.09 -91.99
C GLY A 65 108.42 -50.97 -90.94
N LEU A 66 109.43 -50.09 -91.04
CA LEU A 66 109.54 -48.89 -90.20
C LEU A 66 108.51 -47.83 -90.58
N ALA A 67 108.22 -47.63 -91.87
CA ALA A 67 107.19 -46.71 -92.33
C ALA A 67 105.77 -47.19 -91.97
N GLU A 68 105.53 -48.51 -91.99
CA GLU A 68 104.29 -49.13 -91.52
C GLU A 68 104.14 -48.96 -90.00
N LEU A 69 105.18 -49.24 -89.21
CA LEU A 69 105.19 -48.99 -87.76
C LEU A 69 104.97 -47.51 -87.40
N ASP A 70 105.55 -46.59 -88.16
CA ASP A 70 105.41 -45.14 -87.98
C ASP A 70 104.05 -44.60 -88.49
N ALA A 71 103.38 -45.32 -89.39
CA ALA A 71 101.97 -45.07 -89.73
C ALA A 71 101.03 -45.56 -88.62
N ASP A 72 101.22 -46.78 -88.13
CA ASP A 72 100.48 -47.36 -87.00
C ASP A 72 100.63 -46.51 -85.73
N LEU A 73 101.84 -46.05 -85.42
CA LEU A 73 102.09 -45.16 -84.27
C LEU A 73 101.37 -43.82 -84.42
N ARG A 74 101.29 -43.24 -85.63
CA ARG A 74 100.49 -42.02 -85.86
C ARG A 74 99.00 -42.29 -85.72
N GLN A 75 98.52 -43.44 -86.19
CA GLN A 75 97.11 -43.82 -86.04
C GLN A 75 96.75 -44.02 -84.56
N GLN A 76 97.58 -44.72 -83.79
CA GLN A 76 97.39 -44.88 -82.34
C GLN A 76 97.49 -43.56 -81.58
N GLN A 77 98.38 -42.65 -81.97
CA GLN A 77 98.44 -41.30 -81.39
C GLN A 77 97.20 -40.47 -81.70
N ALA A 78 96.63 -40.61 -82.91
CA ALA A 78 95.38 -39.94 -83.29
C ALA A 78 94.19 -40.47 -82.49
N THR A 79 94.02 -41.80 -82.38
CA THR A 79 92.91 -42.37 -81.58
C THR A 79 93.05 -42.04 -80.09
N LEU A 80 94.27 -42.08 -79.53
CA LEU A 80 94.51 -41.65 -78.15
C LEU A 80 94.26 -40.14 -77.92
N ALA A 81 94.45 -39.30 -78.94
CA ALA A 81 94.10 -37.88 -78.86
C ALA A 81 92.57 -37.66 -78.89
N GLU A 82 91.85 -38.41 -79.73
CA GLU A 82 90.39 -38.39 -79.81
C GLU A 82 89.74 -38.92 -78.52
N GLU A 83 90.21 -40.05 -77.98
CA GLU A 83 89.78 -40.59 -76.69
C GLU A 83 90.01 -39.60 -75.55
N ARG A 84 91.16 -38.92 -75.50
CA ARG A 84 91.45 -37.88 -74.49
C ARG A 84 90.53 -36.67 -74.62
N ALA A 85 90.19 -36.25 -75.84
CA ALA A 85 89.25 -35.16 -76.08
C ALA A 85 87.81 -35.55 -75.65
N ALA A 86 87.38 -36.79 -75.93
CA ALA A 86 86.11 -37.33 -75.49
C ALA A 86 86.03 -37.42 -73.95
N ILE A 87 87.08 -37.94 -73.30
CA ILE A 87 87.18 -38.04 -71.83
C ILE A 87 87.17 -36.65 -71.17
N SER A 88 87.87 -35.65 -71.73
CA SER A 88 87.78 -34.27 -71.21
C SER A 88 86.35 -33.75 -71.33
N THR A 89 85.72 -33.91 -72.49
CA THR A 89 84.34 -33.46 -72.74
C THR A 89 83.36 -34.11 -71.75
N GLN A 90 83.46 -35.42 -71.49
CA GLN A 90 82.65 -36.11 -70.49
C GLN A 90 82.92 -35.63 -69.06
N ARG A 91 84.19 -35.41 -68.69
CA ARG A 91 84.56 -34.90 -67.37
C ARG A 91 84.00 -33.49 -67.14
N ASP A 92 84.07 -32.64 -68.15
CA ASP A 92 83.64 -31.24 -68.06
C ASP A 92 82.10 -31.14 -68.10
N GLN A 93 81.40 -32.07 -68.76
CA GLN A 93 79.95 -32.28 -68.64
C GLN A 93 79.55 -32.74 -67.23
N LEU A 94 80.21 -33.76 -66.69
CA LEU A 94 79.93 -34.27 -65.34
C LEU A 94 80.22 -33.22 -64.25
N ALA A 95 81.24 -32.39 -64.42
CA ALA A 95 81.50 -31.26 -63.53
C ALA A 95 80.34 -30.26 -63.53
N ALA A 96 79.85 -29.86 -64.71
CA ALA A 96 78.70 -28.96 -64.84
C ALA A 96 77.40 -29.55 -64.28
N GLU A 97 77.19 -30.87 -64.41
CA GLU A 97 76.05 -31.56 -63.80
C GLU A 97 76.16 -31.60 -62.26
N ILE A 98 77.35 -31.88 -61.72
CA ILE A 98 77.62 -31.85 -60.27
C ILE A 98 77.41 -30.44 -59.70
N ASP A 99 77.90 -29.39 -60.37
CA ASP A 99 77.69 -28.00 -59.95
C ASP A 99 76.20 -27.61 -59.97
N ALA A 100 75.44 -28.06 -60.98
CA ALA A 100 74.00 -27.84 -61.05
C ALA A 100 73.23 -28.57 -59.93
N TYR A 101 73.60 -29.81 -59.61
CA TYR A 101 73.04 -30.53 -58.45
C TYR A 101 73.40 -29.85 -57.12
N HIS A 102 74.62 -29.33 -56.97
CA HIS A 102 75.03 -28.59 -55.77
C HIS A 102 74.27 -27.27 -55.62
N ALA A 103 74.08 -26.51 -56.70
CA ALA A 103 73.24 -25.30 -56.69
C ALA A 103 71.79 -25.63 -56.26
N SER A 104 71.15 -26.58 -56.94
CA SER A 104 69.77 -27.00 -56.60
C SER A 104 69.64 -27.52 -55.16
N THR A 105 70.65 -28.21 -54.64
CA THR A 105 70.68 -28.69 -53.23
C THR A 105 70.89 -27.54 -52.25
N SER A 106 71.62 -26.49 -52.64
CA SER A 106 71.80 -25.28 -51.84
C SER A 106 70.50 -24.48 -51.75
N ASP A 107 69.80 -24.30 -52.88
CA ASP A 107 68.53 -23.58 -52.94
C ASP A 107 67.45 -24.27 -52.09
N GLN A 108 67.31 -25.60 -52.21
CA GLN A 108 66.40 -26.40 -51.38
C GLN A 108 66.72 -26.30 -49.88
N ARG A 109 68.00 -26.17 -49.49
CA ARG A 109 68.39 -25.94 -48.09
C ARG A 109 67.98 -24.54 -47.62
N GLY A 110 68.13 -23.53 -48.46
CA GLY A 110 67.64 -22.17 -48.19
C GLY A 110 66.13 -22.13 -48.01
N GLU A 111 65.37 -22.77 -48.90
CA GLU A 111 63.91 -22.91 -48.76
C GLU A 111 63.53 -23.59 -47.43
N LEU A 112 64.13 -24.74 -47.10
CA LEU A 112 63.87 -25.45 -45.85
C LEU A 112 64.27 -24.64 -44.60
N GLU A 113 65.32 -23.82 -44.67
CA GLU A 113 65.71 -22.93 -43.56
C GLU A 113 64.72 -21.78 -43.38
N THR A 114 64.20 -21.18 -44.47
CA THR A 114 63.13 -20.17 -44.38
C THR A 114 61.81 -20.75 -43.88
N MET A 115 61.44 -21.96 -44.30
CA MET A 115 60.28 -22.68 -43.76
C MET A 115 60.45 -22.95 -42.25
N ARG A 116 61.64 -23.39 -41.82
CA ARG A 116 61.94 -23.64 -40.40
C ARG A 116 61.87 -22.36 -39.57
N ALA A 117 62.40 -21.25 -40.07
CA ALA A 117 62.29 -19.94 -39.40
C ALA A 117 60.83 -19.49 -39.28
N THR A 118 60.02 -19.70 -40.32
CA THR A 118 58.58 -19.38 -40.32
C THR A 118 57.82 -20.22 -39.28
N LEU A 119 58.04 -21.55 -39.26
CA LEU A 119 57.40 -22.44 -38.30
C LEU A 119 57.80 -22.15 -36.84
N GLU A 120 59.06 -21.75 -36.60
CA GLU A 120 59.51 -21.32 -35.27
C GLU A 120 58.84 -19.99 -34.85
N GLN A 121 58.66 -19.04 -35.78
CA GLN A 121 57.89 -17.81 -35.53
C GLN A 121 56.42 -18.10 -35.23
N GLU A 122 55.76 -18.98 -35.99
CA GLU A 122 54.37 -19.40 -35.73
C GLU A 122 54.23 -20.12 -34.38
N ARG A 123 55.19 -20.99 -34.03
CA ARG A 123 55.21 -21.67 -32.73
C ARG A 123 55.32 -20.69 -31.57
N ASN A 124 56.15 -19.66 -31.69
CA ASN A 124 56.33 -18.67 -30.64
C ASN A 124 55.08 -17.77 -30.51
N ALA A 125 54.46 -17.36 -31.63
CA ALA A 125 53.18 -16.66 -31.62
C ALA A 125 52.04 -17.49 -31.00
N LEU A 126 52.03 -18.82 -31.20
CA LEU A 126 51.09 -19.73 -30.53
C LEU A 126 51.36 -19.85 -29.02
N ALA A 127 52.63 -19.80 -28.58
CA ALA A 127 52.98 -19.79 -27.16
C ALA A 127 52.53 -18.48 -26.48
N ASP A 128 52.73 -17.33 -27.13
CA ASP A 128 52.25 -16.03 -26.64
C ASP A 128 50.71 -15.98 -26.54
N LEU A 129 50.02 -16.56 -27.53
CA LEU A 129 48.56 -16.71 -27.51
C LEU A 129 48.09 -17.61 -26.35
N GLN A 130 48.78 -18.72 -26.08
CA GLN A 130 48.48 -19.61 -24.96
C GLN A 130 48.72 -18.93 -23.61
N ALA A 131 49.80 -18.15 -23.48
CA ALA A 131 50.08 -17.36 -22.27
C ALA A 131 49.00 -16.29 -22.04
N THR A 132 48.58 -15.60 -23.09
CA THR A 132 47.48 -14.62 -23.04
C THR A 132 46.18 -15.27 -22.59
N PHE A 133 45.79 -16.40 -23.21
CA PHE A 133 44.57 -17.12 -22.87
C PHE A 133 44.57 -17.68 -21.43
N ALA A 134 45.73 -18.10 -20.92
CA ALA A 134 45.89 -18.51 -19.53
C ALA A 134 45.74 -17.32 -18.56
N GLN A 135 46.24 -16.13 -18.92
CA GLN A 135 46.06 -14.90 -18.15
C GLN A 135 44.59 -14.44 -18.17
N ASP A 136 43.92 -14.46 -19.32
CA ASP A 136 42.50 -14.14 -19.45
C ASP A 136 41.66 -15.04 -18.54
N HIS A 137 41.93 -16.34 -18.52
CA HIS A 137 41.29 -17.30 -17.61
C HIS A 137 41.48 -16.93 -16.13
N LEU A 138 42.68 -16.54 -15.71
CA LEU A 138 42.94 -16.11 -14.33
C LEU A 138 42.19 -14.82 -13.98
N THR A 139 42.04 -13.87 -14.92
CA THR A 139 41.22 -12.67 -14.68
C THR A 139 39.74 -13.01 -14.57
N LEU A 140 39.23 -13.91 -15.42
CA LEU A 140 37.83 -14.32 -15.43
C LEU A 140 37.44 -15.10 -14.16
N ASP A 141 38.34 -15.92 -13.62
CA ASP A 141 38.12 -16.59 -12.33
C ASP A 141 38.24 -15.65 -11.13
N ALA A 142 39.05 -14.58 -11.20
CA ALA A 142 39.06 -13.51 -10.21
C ALA A 142 37.77 -12.68 -10.23
N ASP A 143 37.26 -12.33 -11.42
CA ASP A 143 35.98 -11.63 -11.58
C ASP A 143 34.80 -12.48 -11.10
N ARG A 144 34.81 -13.81 -11.33
CA ARG A 144 33.83 -14.75 -10.74
C ARG A 144 33.85 -14.70 -9.21
N ALA A 145 35.03 -14.83 -8.60
CA ALA A 145 35.17 -14.79 -7.15
C ALA A 145 34.64 -13.47 -6.56
N ARG A 146 34.91 -12.34 -7.23
CA ARG A 146 34.36 -11.03 -6.86
C ARG A 146 32.83 -10.97 -7.00
N ILE A 147 32.26 -11.49 -8.09
CA ILE A 147 30.80 -11.53 -8.30
C ILE A 147 30.11 -12.37 -7.20
N ASP A 148 30.72 -13.48 -6.78
CA ASP A 148 30.18 -14.29 -5.69
C ASP A 148 30.35 -13.64 -4.30
N GLU A 149 31.37 -12.80 -4.10
CA GLU A 149 31.47 -11.94 -2.91
C GLU A 149 30.39 -10.84 -2.90
N GLU A 150 30.22 -10.10 -4.01
CA GLU A 150 29.19 -9.07 -4.17
C GLU A 150 27.77 -9.65 -3.99
N ARG A 151 27.54 -10.90 -4.44
CA ARG A 151 26.29 -11.64 -4.15
C ARG A 151 26.10 -11.94 -2.67
N GLN A 152 27.12 -12.43 -1.96
CA GLN A 152 27.01 -12.69 -0.52
C GLN A 152 26.74 -11.41 0.27
N GLN A 153 27.34 -10.27 -0.12
CA GLN A 153 27.05 -8.97 0.48
C GLN A 153 25.59 -8.54 0.24
N LEU A 154 25.05 -8.74 -0.97
CA LEU A 154 23.63 -8.45 -1.29
C LEU A 154 22.66 -9.39 -0.54
N GLU A 155 23.00 -10.66 -0.36
CA GLU A 155 22.19 -11.60 0.44
C GLU A 155 22.17 -11.21 1.93
N GLN A 156 23.30 -10.77 2.48
CA GLN A 156 23.38 -10.24 3.85
C GLN A 156 22.56 -8.96 4.02
N GLN A 157 22.68 -7.98 3.11
CA GLN A 157 21.88 -6.75 3.12
C GLN A 157 20.38 -7.05 3.01
N ARG A 158 20.00 -8.02 2.16
CA ARG A 158 18.60 -8.43 2.04
C ARG A 158 18.07 -9.06 3.33
N ALA A 159 18.84 -9.93 3.98
CA ALA A 159 18.46 -10.52 5.26
C ALA A 159 18.32 -9.44 6.36
N GLU A 160 19.17 -8.41 6.35
CA GLU A 160 19.03 -7.25 7.25
C GLU A 160 17.75 -6.46 6.95
N PHE A 161 17.45 -6.15 5.68
CA PHE A 161 16.21 -5.46 5.30
C PHE A 161 14.95 -6.26 5.64
N ASP A 162 14.94 -7.57 5.42
CA ASP A 162 13.81 -8.43 5.80
C ASP A 162 13.64 -8.50 7.33
N ALA A 163 14.73 -8.44 8.11
CA ALA A 163 14.68 -8.32 9.58
C ALA A 163 14.18 -6.94 10.06
N GLN A 164 14.66 -5.83 9.47
CA GLN A 164 14.16 -4.47 9.74
C GLN A 164 12.67 -4.33 9.37
N ARG A 165 12.23 -5.02 8.32
CA ARG A 165 10.83 -5.07 7.92
C ARG A 165 9.97 -5.88 8.90
N ALA A 166 10.50 -6.96 9.46
CA ALA A 166 9.82 -7.74 10.49
C ALA A 166 9.61 -6.92 11.77
N SER A 167 10.64 -6.23 12.27
CA SER A 167 10.50 -5.38 13.46
C SER A 167 9.58 -4.17 13.24
N PHE A 168 9.55 -3.60 12.03
CA PHE A 168 8.56 -2.54 11.71
C PHE A 168 7.11 -3.08 11.65
N VAL A 169 6.90 -4.35 11.27
CA VAL A 169 5.58 -4.98 11.34
C VAL A 169 5.16 -5.26 12.79
N GLU A 170 6.11 -5.65 13.64
CA GLU A 170 5.91 -5.82 15.09
C GLU A 170 5.57 -4.49 15.77
N GLU A 171 6.37 -3.43 15.55
CA GLU A 171 6.12 -2.08 16.06
C GLU A 171 4.77 -1.53 15.59
N ARG A 172 4.38 -1.77 14.32
CA ARG A 172 3.06 -1.39 13.81
C ARG A 172 1.92 -2.19 14.47
N GLY A 173 2.17 -3.44 14.84
CA GLY A 173 1.25 -4.26 15.63
C GLY A 173 1.02 -3.66 17.02
N ASP A 174 2.10 -3.30 17.71
CA ASP A 174 2.04 -2.66 19.03
C ASP A 174 1.34 -1.29 18.99
N TYR A 175 1.64 -0.44 18.00
CA TYR A 175 0.88 0.81 17.81
C TYR A 175 -0.61 0.56 17.53
N GLN A 176 -0.95 -0.48 16.75
CA GLN A 176 -2.35 -0.82 16.47
C GLN A 176 -3.07 -1.35 17.71
N ASN A 177 -2.41 -2.17 18.54
CA ASN A 177 -2.91 -2.61 19.84
C ASN A 177 -3.13 -1.42 20.79
N LEU A 178 -2.15 -0.52 20.89
CA LEU A 178 -2.24 0.71 21.69
C LEU A 178 -3.37 1.63 21.19
N CYS A 179 -3.60 1.73 19.88
CA CYS A 179 -4.73 2.48 19.33
C CYS A 179 -6.07 1.84 19.72
N ASN A 180 -6.19 0.52 19.64
CA ASN A 180 -7.40 -0.20 20.04
C ASN A 180 -7.69 -0.05 21.55
N GLU A 181 -6.67 -0.13 22.41
CA GLU A 181 -6.79 0.09 23.85
C GLU A 181 -7.20 1.53 24.18
N ASN A 182 -6.62 2.52 23.50
CA ASN A 182 -7.04 3.92 23.64
C ASN A 182 -8.47 4.16 23.13
N LEU A 183 -8.91 3.47 22.06
CA LEU A 183 -10.27 3.54 21.56
C LEU A 183 -11.27 2.99 22.59
N ALA A 184 -11.02 1.80 23.15
CA ALA A 184 -11.83 1.26 24.25
C ALA A 184 -11.81 2.16 25.50
N SER A 185 -10.70 2.88 25.75
CA SER A 185 -10.59 3.92 26.79
C SER A 185 -11.32 5.22 26.44
N ILE A 186 -11.72 5.45 25.18
CA ILE A 186 -12.62 6.52 24.77
C ILE A 186 -14.06 6.04 24.90
N ASP A 187 -14.43 4.89 24.34
CA ASP A 187 -15.78 4.31 24.43
C ASP A 187 -16.28 4.22 25.88
N THR A 188 -15.42 3.74 26.80
CA THR A 188 -15.73 3.67 28.24
C THR A 188 -15.84 5.04 28.92
N ARG A 189 -15.19 6.09 28.38
CA ARG A 189 -15.39 7.47 28.84
C ARG A 189 -16.64 8.10 28.25
N GLU A 190 -16.98 7.82 26.99
CA GLU A 190 -18.21 8.29 26.35
C GLU A 190 -19.43 7.71 27.08
N HIS A 191 -19.45 6.40 27.39
CA HIS A 191 -20.49 5.82 28.24
C HIS A 191 -20.59 6.48 29.62
N ALA A 192 -19.46 6.79 30.28
CA ALA A 192 -19.46 7.49 31.57
C ALA A 192 -19.87 8.98 31.47
N VAL A 193 -19.73 9.60 30.30
CA VAL A 193 -20.28 10.93 29.99
C VAL A 193 -21.78 10.84 29.75
N THR A 194 -22.27 9.89 28.93
CA THR A 194 -23.71 9.69 28.68
C THR A 194 -24.47 9.32 29.96
N GLU A 195 -23.89 8.47 30.82
CA GLU A 195 -24.47 8.18 32.14
C GLU A 195 -24.59 9.47 32.96
N ARG A 196 -23.53 10.28 32.99
CA ARG A 196 -23.50 11.56 33.70
C ARG A 196 -24.44 12.62 33.10
N GLU A 197 -24.66 12.62 31.80
CA GLU A 197 -25.65 13.47 31.11
C GLU A 197 -27.06 13.06 31.55
N SER A 198 -27.40 11.76 31.57
CA SER A 198 -28.69 11.31 32.12
C SER A 198 -28.88 11.63 33.61
N MET A 199 -27.80 11.66 34.40
CA MET A 199 -27.83 12.16 35.79
C MET A 199 -27.97 13.69 35.90
N LEU A 200 -27.65 14.45 34.85
CA LEU A 200 -27.88 15.89 34.78
C LEU A 200 -29.32 16.19 34.32
N ASP A 201 -29.81 15.50 33.30
CA ASP A 201 -31.20 15.60 32.83
C ASP A 201 -32.18 15.28 33.96
N SER A 202 -31.97 14.16 34.67
CA SER A 202 -32.78 13.81 35.86
C SER A 202 -32.70 14.85 36.99
N ARG A 203 -31.60 15.62 37.07
CA ARG A 203 -31.48 16.71 38.04
C ARG A 203 -32.11 18.00 37.55
N GLU A 204 -32.19 18.21 36.23
CA GLU A 204 -32.94 19.32 35.64
C GLU A 204 -34.45 19.10 35.81
N ASP A 205 -34.93 17.86 35.67
CA ASP A 205 -36.32 17.50 36.01
C ASP A 205 -36.63 17.64 37.52
N ASP A 206 -35.71 17.25 38.41
CA ASP A 206 -35.82 17.51 39.86
C ASP A 206 -35.88 19.04 40.13
N LEU A 207 -35.01 19.82 39.49
CA LEU A 207 -34.96 21.28 39.65
C LEU A 207 -36.21 21.96 39.11
N ALA A 208 -36.69 21.57 37.92
CA ALA A 208 -37.95 22.06 37.35
C ALA A 208 -39.15 21.66 38.22
N THR A 209 -39.10 20.52 38.89
CA THR A 209 -40.12 20.10 39.87
C THR A 209 -40.04 20.93 41.15
N ILE A 210 -38.84 21.25 41.64
CA ILE A 210 -38.63 22.18 42.76
C ILE A 210 -39.10 23.59 42.39
N GLU A 211 -38.84 24.08 41.18
CA GLU A 211 -39.26 25.39 40.69
C GLU A 211 -40.79 25.48 40.53
N ARG A 212 -41.45 24.46 39.96
CA ARG A 212 -42.92 24.37 39.96
C ARG A 212 -43.49 24.39 41.37
N ASN A 213 -42.89 23.65 42.31
CA ASN A 213 -43.32 23.65 43.71
C ASN A 213 -43.08 25.00 44.40
N LEU A 214 -42.01 25.71 44.08
CA LEU A 214 -41.72 27.06 44.58
C LEU A 214 -42.69 28.09 44.00
N SER A 215 -42.98 28.01 42.70
CA SER A 215 -43.94 28.88 42.02
C SER A 215 -45.36 28.64 42.53
N ASN A 216 -45.75 27.40 42.79
CA ASN A 216 -47.01 27.07 43.46
C ASN A 216 -47.04 27.67 44.87
N ALA A 217 -45.99 27.45 45.69
CA ALA A 217 -45.92 28.02 47.03
C ALA A 217 -45.91 29.56 47.05
N GLN A 218 -45.36 30.23 46.02
CA GLN A 218 -45.47 31.67 45.85
C GLN A 218 -46.90 32.10 45.49
N ARG A 219 -47.52 31.42 44.51
CA ARG A 219 -48.90 31.67 44.07
C ARG A 219 -49.90 31.48 45.22
N ASP A 220 -49.73 30.43 46.02
CA ASP A 220 -50.53 30.13 47.20
C ASP A 220 -50.29 31.19 48.30
N PHE A 221 -49.06 31.68 48.47
CA PHE A 221 -48.76 32.79 49.39
C PHE A 221 -49.33 34.14 48.92
N GLU A 222 -49.47 34.34 47.61
CA GLU A 222 -50.18 35.50 47.06
C GLU A 222 -51.71 35.36 47.19
N GLU A 223 -52.27 34.16 47.05
CA GLU A 223 -53.68 33.88 47.36
C GLU A 223 -53.99 34.04 48.86
N ASP A 224 -53.11 33.60 49.76
CA ASP A 224 -53.17 33.85 51.21
C ASP A 224 -53.07 35.35 51.53
N ARG A 225 -52.17 36.09 50.86
CA ARG A 225 -52.05 37.54 51.03
C ARG A 225 -53.30 38.27 50.55
N ASP A 226 -53.82 37.90 49.39
CA ASP A 226 -54.98 38.55 48.78
C ASP A 226 -56.28 38.20 49.51
N THR A 227 -56.43 36.98 50.03
CA THR A 227 -57.54 36.62 50.92
C THR A 227 -57.42 37.32 52.27
N TRP A 228 -56.22 37.45 52.85
CA TRP A 228 -56.01 38.28 54.06
C TRP A 228 -56.34 39.76 53.83
N MET A 229 -55.99 40.32 52.66
CA MET A 229 -56.36 41.70 52.28
C MET A 229 -57.87 41.86 52.06
N ARG A 230 -58.56 40.84 51.52
CA ARG A 230 -60.03 40.81 51.41
C ARG A 230 -60.67 40.72 52.79
N GLU A 231 -60.29 39.74 53.62
CA GLU A 231 -60.76 39.64 55.01
C GLU A 231 -60.50 40.92 55.81
N ARG A 232 -59.38 41.60 55.57
CA ARG A 232 -59.10 42.90 56.20
C ARG A 232 -60.06 43.98 55.71
N SER A 233 -60.26 44.09 54.40
CA SER A 233 -61.21 45.02 53.79
C SER A 233 -62.66 44.75 54.25
N ASP A 234 -63.03 43.48 54.39
CA ASP A 234 -64.35 43.06 54.87
C ASP A 234 -64.52 43.24 56.38
N ARG A 235 -63.44 43.14 57.18
CA ARG A 235 -63.43 43.59 58.58
C ARG A 235 -63.56 45.11 58.68
N GLU A 236 -62.84 45.87 57.86
CA GLU A 236 -62.94 47.33 57.82
C GLU A 236 -64.33 47.79 57.30
N ARG A 237 -64.97 47.04 56.39
CA ARG A 237 -66.39 47.20 56.04
C ARG A 237 -67.29 46.88 57.22
N HIS A 238 -67.16 45.73 57.86
CA HIS A 238 -67.98 45.35 59.02
C HIS A 238 -67.79 46.28 60.22
N GLU A 239 -66.62 46.92 60.40
CA GLU A 239 -66.43 47.94 61.43
C GLU A 239 -67.14 49.26 61.04
N ASN A 240 -67.09 49.68 59.78
CA ASN A 240 -67.87 50.83 59.29
C ASN A 240 -69.40 50.56 59.31
N GLU A 241 -69.84 49.36 58.97
CA GLU A 241 -71.24 48.91 59.10
C GLU A 241 -71.68 48.86 60.57
N ARG A 242 -70.80 48.42 61.49
CA ARG A 242 -71.08 48.47 62.93
C ARG A 242 -71.12 49.89 63.47
N LEU A 243 -70.31 50.81 62.96
CA LEU A 243 -70.38 52.24 63.31
C LEU A 243 -71.68 52.86 62.77
N ALA A 244 -72.05 52.62 61.52
CA ALA A 244 -73.33 53.05 60.96
C ALA A 244 -74.53 52.44 61.72
N ALA A 245 -74.45 51.17 62.10
CA ALA A 245 -75.47 50.50 62.91
C ALA A 245 -75.51 50.99 64.38
N ILE A 246 -74.40 51.53 64.91
CA ILE A 246 -74.38 52.22 66.21
C ILE A 246 -75.05 53.59 66.07
N GLU A 247 -74.70 54.38 65.05
CA GLU A 247 -75.32 55.69 64.80
C GLU A 247 -76.83 55.58 64.50
N GLN A 248 -77.25 54.52 63.81
CA GLN A 248 -78.66 54.19 63.64
C GLN A 248 -79.32 53.75 64.96
N ARG A 249 -78.64 52.94 65.78
CA ARG A 249 -79.13 52.56 67.12
C ARG A 249 -79.23 53.72 68.09
N GLU A 250 -78.39 54.75 67.99
CA GLU A 250 -78.50 55.96 68.81
C GLU A 250 -79.78 56.75 68.47
N ARG A 251 -80.18 56.76 67.19
CA ARG A 251 -81.47 57.32 66.74
C ARG A 251 -82.64 56.46 67.22
N ASP A 252 -82.56 55.13 67.06
CA ASP A 252 -83.55 54.17 67.59
C ASP A 252 -83.68 54.25 69.12
N VAL A 253 -82.60 54.55 69.85
CA VAL A 253 -82.59 54.68 71.32
C VAL A 253 -83.23 55.99 71.75
N ALA A 254 -82.93 57.11 71.10
CA ALA A 254 -83.61 58.39 71.38
C ALA A 254 -85.14 58.29 71.14
N GLU A 255 -85.57 57.54 70.12
CA GLU A 255 -86.99 57.25 69.91
C GLU A 255 -87.56 56.32 71.00
N ARG A 256 -86.83 55.26 71.37
CA ARG A 256 -87.25 54.31 72.41
C ARG A 256 -87.28 54.89 73.82
N GLU A 257 -86.45 55.87 74.17
CA GLU A 257 -86.54 56.55 75.47
C GLU A 257 -87.90 57.25 75.66
N THR A 258 -88.55 57.68 74.56
CA THR A 258 -89.92 58.22 74.62
C THR A 258 -91.00 57.15 74.83
N LEU A 259 -90.80 55.91 74.33
CA LEU A 259 -91.70 54.78 74.60
C LEU A 259 -91.46 54.11 75.97
N ILE A 260 -90.23 54.10 76.47
CA ILE A 260 -89.89 53.50 77.77
C ILE A 260 -90.60 54.23 78.93
N ALA A 261 -90.83 55.54 78.78
CA ALA A 261 -91.68 56.31 79.69
C ALA A 261 -93.18 55.92 79.66
N GLN A 262 -93.62 55.14 78.66
CA GLN A 262 -95.01 54.75 78.44
C GLN A 262 -95.27 53.25 78.69
N ASP A 263 -94.27 52.38 78.56
CA ASP A 263 -94.37 50.95 78.89
C ASP A 263 -94.00 50.60 80.35
N GLN A 264 -93.46 51.54 81.13
CA GLN A 264 -93.27 51.35 82.58
C GLN A 264 -94.59 51.07 83.32
N ASP A 265 -95.72 51.63 82.86
CA ASP A 265 -97.07 51.36 83.40
C ASP A 265 -97.61 49.96 83.03
N ARG A 266 -96.98 49.24 82.10
CA ARG A 266 -97.50 47.95 81.57
C ARG A 266 -96.72 46.73 82.03
N LEU A 267 -95.48 46.90 82.52
CA LEU A 267 -94.63 45.78 82.94
C LEU A 267 -95.00 45.18 84.30
N HIS A 268 -95.99 45.73 85.03
CA HIS A 268 -96.48 45.14 86.28
C HIS A 268 -97.37 43.90 86.07
N ASP A 269 -97.93 43.71 84.87
CA ASP A 269 -98.89 42.64 84.54
C ASP A 269 -98.26 41.48 83.72
N GLY A 270 -96.99 41.61 83.33
CA GLY A 270 -96.30 40.69 82.41
C GLY A 270 -95.70 39.43 83.04
N ALA A 271 -95.60 39.35 84.37
CA ALA A 271 -94.80 38.34 85.07
C ALA A 271 -95.28 36.89 84.85
N GLY A 272 -96.57 36.67 84.59
CA GLY A 272 -97.18 35.33 84.50
C GLY A 272 -96.85 34.50 83.24
N ARG A 273 -96.08 35.03 82.27
CA ARG A 273 -95.82 34.32 81.00
C ARG A 273 -94.47 33.58 80.93
N ILE A 274 -93.52 33.87 81.82
CA ILE A 274 -92.14 33.37 81.71
C ILE A 274 -92.05 31.84 81.91
N ASP A 275 -92.83 31.25 82.84
CA ASP A 275 -92.87 29.80 83.05
C ASP A 275 -93.24 29.00 81.79
N THR A 276 -94.08 29.56 80.92
CA THR A 276 -94.55 28.86 79.69
C THR A 276 -93.47 28.74 78.60
N LEU A 277 -92.36 29.47 78.72
CA LEU A 277 -91.22 29.37 77.80
C LEU A 277 -90.17 28.36 78.28
N THR A 278 -89.98 28.21 79.60
CA THR A 278 -89.08 27.22 80.19
C THR A 278 -89.41 25.80 79.77
N GLN A 279 -90.70 25.45 79.69
CA GLN A 279 -91.16 24.14 79.23
C GLN A 279 -90.77 23.83 77.78
N ARG A 280 -90.68 24.85 76.92
CA ARG A 280 -90.50 24.71 75.46
C ARG A 280 -89.05 24.47 75.04
N CYS A 281 -88.09 24.76 75.92
CA CYS A 281 -86.68 24.41 75.70
C CYS A 281 -86.44 22.89 75.81
N ALA A 282 -87.16 22.19 76.70
CA ALA A 282 -86.99 20.76 76.94
C ALA A 282 -87.52 19.86 75.80
N GLU A 283 -88.37 20.39 74.91
CA GLU A 283 -88.80 19.69 73.69
C GLU A 283 -87.71 19.73 72.60
N LEU A 284 -86.98 20.84 72.48
CA LEU A 284 -85.95 21.02 71.45
C LEU A 284 -84.70 20.14 71.67
N GLU A 285 -84.33 19.90 72.94
CA GLU A 285 -83.26 18.94 73.27
C GLU A 285 -83.62 17.50 72.87
N ARG A 286 -84.92 17.15 72.86
CA ARG A 286 -85.41 15.83 72.46
C ARG A 286 -85.23 15.57 70.97
N HIS A 287 -85.57 16.55 70.13
CA HIS A 287 -85.40 16.42 68.67
C HIS A 287 -83.94 16.42 68.23
N LEU A 288 -83.03 17.03 69.00
CA LEU A 288 -81.58 16.90 68.78
C LEU A 288 -81.06 15.47 69.07
N ALA A 289 -81.66 14.73 70.01
CA ALA A 289 -81.33 13.32 70.21
C ALA A 289 -81.83 12.45 69.03
N GLU A 290 -83.07 12.65 68.58
CA GLU A 290 -83.65 11.91 67.44
C GLU A 290 -82.91 12.18 66.12
N ALA A 291 -82.39 13.39 65.91
CA ALA A 291 -81.59 13.74 64.74
C ALA A 291 -80.25 12.97 64.70
N ASN A 292 -79.55 12.88 65.84
CA ASN A 292 -78.28 12.17 65.94
C ASN A 292 -78.44 10.64 65.78
N GLU A 293 -79.56 10.07 66.22
CA GLU A 293 -79.85 8.65 65.99
C GLU A 293 -80.12 8.34 64.50
N ARG A 294 -80.72 9.28 63.76
CA ARG A 294 -80.93 9.13 62.30
C ARG A 294 -79.62 9.20 61.52
N THR A 295 -78.68 10.06 61.90
CA THR A 295 -77.34 10.08 61.28
C THR A 295 -76.56 8.79 61.57
N ALA A 296 -76.64 8.26 62.79
CA ALA A 296 -75.96 7.00 63.14
C ALA A 296 -76.51 5.78 62.35
N ARG A 297 -77.81 5.79 62.01
CA ARG A 297 -78.41 4.77 61.13
C ARG A 297 -77.93 4.92 59.69
N LEU A 298 -77.95 6.13 59.13
CA LEU A 298 -77.46 6.39 57.77
C LEU A 298 -75.95 6.10 57.59
N GLU A 299 -75.13 6.27 58.63
CA GLU A 299 -73.72 5.83 58.62
C GLU A 299 -73.57 4.31 58.66
N HIS A 300 -74.48 3.57 59.30
CA HIS A 300 -74.50 2.11 59.30
C HIS A 300 -75.03 1.55 57.98
N ASP A 301 -76.16 2.06 57.48
CA ASP A 301 -76.75 1.69 56.20
C ASP A 301 -75.76 1.96 55.04
N GLY A 302 -75.01 3.07 55.13
CA GLY A 302 -73.97 3.42 54.16
C GLY A 302 -72.70 2.56 54.24
N LEU A 303 -72.35 2.03 55.42
CA LEU A 303 -71.27 1.05 55.57
C LEU A 303 -71.67 -0.32 55.02
N ASP A 304 -72.89 -0.77 55.33
CA ASP A 304 -73.42 -2.05 54.85
C ASP A 304 -73.54 -2.04 53.31
N LEU A 305 -74.04 -0.96 52.71
CA LEU A 305 -74.12 -0.81 51.25
C LEU A 305 -72.74 -0.73 50.58
N ALA A 306 -71.76 -0.08 51.21
CA ALA A 306 -70.38 -0.04 50.71
C ALA A 306 -69.72 -1.43 50.78
N GLN A 307 -70.00 -2.20 51.82
CA GLN A 307 -69.51 -3.56 52.00
C GLN A 307 -70.18 -4.55 51.03
N GLU A 308 -71.48 -4.39 50.75
CA GLU A 308 -72.21 -5.17 49.73
C GLU A 308 -71.62 -4.92 48.33
N VAL A 309 -71.35 -3.66 47.95
CA VAL A 309 -70.72 -3.30 46.67
C VAL A 309 -69.27 -3.79 46.56
N GLU A 310 -68.48 -3.73 47.64
CA GLU A 310 -67.12 -4.27 47.64
C GLU A 310 -67.12 -5.81 47.53
N GLN A 311 -68.10 -6.48 48.15
CA GLN A 311 -68.29 -7.93 48.05
C GLN A 311 -68.76 -8.36 46.65
N GLU A 312 -69.78 -7.71 46.05
CA GLU A 312 -70.19 -7.96 44.66
C GLU A 312 -69.01 -7.77 43.68
N ARG A 313 -68.17 -6.76 43.89
CA ARG A 313 -67.00 -6.48 43.05
C ARG A 313 -65.93 -7.57 43.15
N ASP A 314 -65.69 -8.11 44.34
CA ASP A 314 -64.65 -9.12 44.54
C ASP A 314 -65.15 -10.54 44.18
N ASP A 315 -66.46 -10.83 44.31
CA ASP A 315 -67.08 -12.01 43.70
C ASP A 315 -67.05 -11.94 42.16
N ALA A 316 -67.33 -10.78 41.56
CA ALA A 316 -67.21 -10.59 40.11
C ALA A 316 -65.75 -10.77 39.61
N ARG A 317 -64.76 -10.36 40.41
CA ARG A 317 -63.33 -10.64 40.14
C ARG A 317 -63.01 -12.14 40.23
N ALA A 318 -63.57 -12.85 41.21
CA ALA A 318 -63.36 -14.28 41.37
C ALA A 318 -63.95 -15.09 40.20
N GLU A 319 -65.12 -14.70 39.67
CA GLU A 319 -65.67 -15.30 38.44
C GLU A 319 -64.83 -14.97 37.20
N LEU A 320 -64.38 -13.73 37.04
CA LEU A 320 -63.55 -13.33 35.90
C LEU A 320 -62.21 -14.11 35.89
N ALA A 321 -61.61 -14.33 37.06
CA ALA A 321 -60.42 -15.17 37.21
C ALA A 321 -60.68 -16.64 36.83
N ARG A 322 -61.80 -17.24 37.26
CA ARG A 322 -62.19 -18.61 36.84
C ARG A 322 -62.36 -18.71 35.32
N VAL A 323 -63.04 -17.74 34.72
CA VAL A 323 -63.26 -17.68 33.26
C VAL A 323 -61.94 -17.54 32.50
N GLN A 324 -60.99 -16.75 32.98
CA GLN A 324 -59.66 -16.67 32.38
C GLN A 324 -58.89 -17.98 32.49
N GLN A 325 -59.05 -18.72 33.59
CA GLN A 325 -58.40 -20.02 33.77
C GLN A 325 -59.02 -21.12 32.88
N GLU A 326 -60.35 -21.19 32.75
CA GLU A 326 -61.01 -22.10 31.80
C GLU A 326 -60.62 -21.83 30.33
N LEU A 327 -60.31 -20.57 29.99
CA LEU A 327 -59.79 -20.21 28.68
C LEU A 327 -58.32 -20.65 28.52
N SER A 328 -57.45 -20.45 29.51
CA SER A 328 -56.05 -20.91 29.43
C SER A 328 -55.92 -22.43 29.35
N ASP A 329 -56.78 -23.16 30.07
CA ASP A 329 -56.77 -24.62 30.07
C ASP A 329 -57.19 -25.19 28.70
N ARG A 330 -58.18 -24.56 28.03
CA ARG A 330 -58.58 -24.95 26.66
C ARG A 330 -57.63 -24.47 25.57
N ASP A 331 -57.01 -23.30 25.71
CA ASP A 331 -55.96 -22.86 24.76
C ASP A 331 -54.74 -23.82 24.85
N ALA A 332 -54.41 -24.34 26.04
CA ALA A 332 -53.39 -25.38 26.23
C ALA A 332 -53.80 -26.76 25.66
N GLU A 333 -55.08 -27.13 25.76
CA GLU A 333 -55.63 -28.34 25.13
C GLU A 333 -55.53 -28.27 23.60
N GLN A 334 -55.82 -27.11 22.99
CA GLN A 334 -55.63 -26.90 21.56
C GLN A 334 -54.17 -27.00 21.11
N GLU A 335 -53.21 -26.50 21.89
CA GLU A 335 -51.79 -26.63 21.54
C GLU A 335 -51.30 -28.08 21.63
N ARG A 336 -51.85 -28.90 22.54
CA ARG A 336 -51.60 -30.36 22.53
C ARG A 336 -52.13 -31.02 21.25
N LEU A 337 -53.39 -30.75 20.88
CA LEU A 337 -53.98 -31.29 19.65
C LEU A 337 -53.22 -30.84 18.38
N ARG A 338 -52.70 -29.59 18.35
CA ARG A 338 -51.82 -29.10 17.27
C ARG A 338 -50.50 -29.88 17.22
N ALA A 339 -49.87 -30.13 18.36
CA ALA A 339 -48.61 -30.88 18.43
C ALA A 339 -48.76 -32.36 18.02
N GLU A 340 -49.84 -33.02 18.44
CA GLU A 340 -50.14 -34.41 18.03
C GLU A 340 -50.45 -34.50 16.52
N LEU A 341 -51.23 -33.56 15.98
CA LEU A 341 -51.54 -33.49 14.55
C LEU A 341 -50.27 -33.25 13.72
N ALA A 342 -49.36 -32.37 14.17
CA ALA A 342 -48.06 -32.17 13.55
C ALA A 342 -47.20 -33.44 13.58
N GLY A 343 -47.11 -34.13 14.72
CA GLY A 343 -46.38 -35.41 14.82
C GLY A 343 -46.92 -36.50 13.89
N HIS A 344 -48.23 -36.55 13.68
CA HIS A 344 -48.85 -37.46 12.70
C HIS A 344 -48.61 -37.03 11.24
N GLN A 345 -48.48 -35.72 10.96
CA GLN A 345 -48.07 -35.22 9.64
C GLN A 345 -46.61 -35.58 9.34
N ASP A 346 -45.68 -35.35 10.27
CA ASP A 346 -44.27 -35.77 10.17
C ASP A 346 -44.16 -37.29 9.96
N THR A 347 -44.95 -38.09 10.69
CA THR A 347 -45.00 -39.55 10.52
C THR A 347 -45.47 -39.93 9.11
N ILE A 348 -46.44 -39.20 8.55
CA ILE A 348 -46.90 -39.39 7.17
C ILE A 348 -45.82 -39.01 6.16
N GLU A 349 -45.08 -37.91 6.36
CA GLU A 349 -43.98 -37.52 5.47
C GLU A 349 -42.81 -38.50 5.54
N GLN A 350 -42.47 -39.02 6.72
CA GLN A 350 -41.46 -40.07 6.88
C GLN A 350 -41.86 -41.36 6.16
N LEU A 351 -43.12 -41.80 6.29
CA LEU A 351 -43.64 -42.93 5.52
C LEU A 351 -43.57 -42.66 4.00
N ARG A 352 -43.90 -41.44 3.56
CA ARG A 352 -43.83 -41.02 2.15
C ARG A 352 -42.41 -41.04 1.58
N HIS A 353 -41.42 -40.61 2.36
CA HIS A 353 -40.00 -40.66 1.98
C HIS A 353 -39.42 -42.09 2.04
N SER A 354 -39.86 -42.91 3.01
CA SER A 354 -39.41 -44.31 3.11
C SER A 354 -39.96 -45.23 2.01
N GLY A 355 -41.05 -44.84 1.33
CA GLY A 355 -41.60 -45.53 0.16
C GLY A 355 -40.86 -45.27 -1.17
N GLY A 356 -39.67 -44.66 -1.12
CA GLY A 356 -38.90 -44.18 -2.28
C GLY A 356 -38.23 -45.25 -3.15
N SER A 357 -38.96 -46.26 -3.63
CA SER A 357 -38.49 -47.14 -4.71
C SER A 357 -39.63 -47.57 -5.66
N GLU A 358 -39.47 -47.22 -6.94
CA GLU A 358 -40.40 -47.46 -8.07
C GLU A 358 -40.67 -48.96 -8.36
N PRO A 359 -41.74 -49.33 -9.14
CA PRO A 359 -42.46 -48.48 -10.10
C PRO A 359 -44.01 -48.57 -10.12
N LYS A 360 -44.59 -47.60 -10.87
CA LYS A 360 -45.88 -47.63 -11.60
C LYS A 360 -46.82 -48.83 -11.35
N GLY A 361 -47.85 -48.62 -10.55
CA GLY A 361 -49.06 -49.44 -10.48
C GLY A 361 -50.21 -48.63 -9.89
N GLU A 362 -51.38 -48.66 -10.53
CA GLU A 362 -52.56 -47.91 -10.05
C GLU A 362 -53.22 -48.62 -8.86
N GLY A 363 -53.72 -47.84 -7.89
CA GLY A 363 -54.79 -48.29 -7.00
C GLY A 363 -54.46 -49.37 -5.97
N SER A 364 -53.50 -49.13 -5.08
CA SER A 364 -53.57 -49.70 -3.72
C SER A 364 -53.27 -48.66 -2.66
N ASP A 365 -54.33 -48.03 -2.15
CA ASP A 365 -54.25 -47.24 -0.92
C ASP A 365 -53.83 -48.17 0.22
N SER A 366 -52.57 -48.05 0.67
CA SER A 366 -52.08 -48.81 1.80
C SER A 366 -52.98 -48.53 3.02
N PRO A 367 -53.61 -49.54 3.64
CA PRO A 367 -54.62 -49.31 4.66
C PRO A 367 -54.07 -48.58 5.89
N ALA A 368 -52.75 -48.68 6.14
CA ALA A 368 -52.07 -47.89 7.17
C ALA A 368 -52.03 -46.38 6.81
N HIS A 369 -51.82 -46.03 5.54
CA HIS A 369 -51.81 -44.64 5.10
C HIS A 369 -53.24 -44.06 5.03
N ALA A 370 -54.21 -44.84 4.57
CA ALA A 370 -55.63 -44.48 4.62
C ALA A 370 -56.12 -44.28 6.08
N ALA A 371 -55.74 -45.17 7.00
CA ALA A 371 -56.07 -45.04 8.42
C ALA A 371 -55.40 -43.80 9.05
N LEU A 372 -54.13 -43.52 8.75
CA LEU A 372 -53.45 -42.31 9.25
C LEU A 372 -54.05 -41.02 8.67
N GLN A 373 -54.46 -41.00 7.39
CA GLN A 373 -55.20 -39.87 6.82
C GLN A 373 -56.59 -39.72 7.47
N GLN A 374 -57.28 -40.81 7.79
CA GLN A 374 -58.55 -40.79 8.50
C GLN A 374 -58.39 -40.31 9.96
N GLN A 375 -57.30 -40.68 10.64
CA GLN A 375 -56.95 -40.17 11.97
C GLN A 375 -56.59 -38.68 11.93
N LEU A 376 -55.83 -38.21 10.93
CA LEU A 376 -55.58 -36.78 10.74
C LEU A 376 -56.87 -36.01 10.44
N ALA A 377 -57.79 -36.59 9.65
CA ALA A 377 -59.09 -35.97 9.38
C ALA A 377 -59.95 -35.87 10.65
N ALA A 378 -59.92 -36.89 11.52
CA ALA A 378 -60.59 -36.87 12.82
C ALA A 378 -59.97 -35.83 13.76
N LEU A 379 -58.65 -35.87 13.99
CA LEU A 379 -57.95 -34.91 14.85
C LEU A 379 -58.12 -33.47 14.37
N ASN A 380 -58.12 -33.23 13.05
CA ASN A 380 -58.36 -31.88 12.51
C ASN A 380 -59.81 -31.43 12.71
N ALA A 381 -60.79 -32.35 12.62
CA ALA A 381 -62.18 -32.05 12.95
C ALA A 381 -62.38 -31.76 14.45
N GLU A 382 -61.71 -32.51 15.34
CA GLU A 382 -61.70 -32.26 16.79
C GLU A 382 -61.03 -30.93 17.14
N LEU A 383 -59.93 -30.58 16.48
CA LEU A 383 -59.23 -29.30 16.65
C LEU A 383 -60.09 -28.12 16.16
N ILE A 384 -60.82 -28.29 15.06
CA ILE A 384 -61.81 -27.31 14.57
C ILE A 384 -62.99 -27.18 15.54
N ALA A 385 -63.47 -28.29 16.12
CA ALA A 385 -64.53 -28.28 17.13
C ALA A 385 -64.07 -27.55 18.42
N ALA A 386 -62.89 -27.90 18.95
CA ALA A 386 -62.29 -27.26 20.13
C ALA A 386 -62.08 -25.75 19.92
N ARG A 387 -61.69 -25.32 18.71
CA ARG A 387 -61.66 -23.89 18.33
C ARG A 387 -63.04 -23.26 18.41
N GLY A 388 -64.03 -23.88 17.76
CA GLY A 388 -65.43 -23.44 17.83
C GLY A 388 -65.97 -23.32 19.26
N GLU A 389 -65.61 -24.24 20.15
CA GLU A 389 -65.96 -24.16 21.57
C GLU A 389 -65.25 -23.02 22.29
N THR A 390 -63.94 -22.82 22.09
CA THR A 390 -63.24 -21.67 22.72
C THR A 390 -63.78 -20.33 22.27
N ASP A 391 -64.10 -20.16 20.98
CA ASP A 391 -64.68 -18.91 20.49
C ASP A 391 -66.15 -18.76 20.93
N ALA A 392 -66.90 -19.85 21.09
CA ALA A 392 -68.23 -19.81 21.69
C ALA A 392 -68.20 -19.44 23.19
N VAL A 393 -67.21 -19.91 23.96
CA VAL A 393 -66.97 -19.47 25.34
C VAL A 393 -66.58 -17.99 25.35
N ARG A 394 -65.60 -17.58 24.53
CA ARG A 394 -65.14 -16.19 24.41
C ARG A 394 -66.27 -15.23 23.99
N ALA A 395 -67.20 -15.67 23.15
CA ALA A 395 -68.41 -14.93 22.79
C ALA A 395 -69.39 -14.82 23.96
N LYS A 396 -69.69 -15.92 24.67
CA LYS A 396 -70.54 -15.91 25.88
C LYS A 396 -69.98 -14.99 26.97
N VAL A 397 -68.66 -14.98 27.17
CA VAL A 397 -67.99 -14.10 28.14
C VAL A 397 -68.15 -12.63 27.77
N LYS A 398 -67.96 -12.26 26.50
CA LYS A 398 -68.25 -10.89 26.02
C LYS A 398 -69.71 -10.51 26.18
N GLN A 399 -70.64 -11.43 25.92
CA GLN A 399 -72.07 -11.20 26.10
C GLN A 399 -72.44 -11.02 27.57
N ALA A 400 -71.91 -11.85 28.47
CA ALA A 400 -72.14 -11.75 29.91
C ALA A 400 -71.54 -10.46 30.51
N ALA A 401 -70.36 -10.04 30.05
CA ALA A 401 -69.76 -8.76 30.43
C ALA A 401 -70.65 -7.58 30.00
N ALA A 402 -71.07 -7.53 28.73
CA ALA A 402 -71.96 -6.49 28.24
C ALA A 402 -73.35 -6.50 28.93
N GLN A 403 -73.84 -7.68 29.33
CA GLN A 403 -75.07 -7.80 30.12
C GLN A 403 -74.90 -7.27 31.55
N ARG A 404 -73.78 -7.55 32.23
CA ARG A 404 -73.48 -6.96 33.55
C ARG A 404 -73.23 -5.46 33.49
N GLU A 405 -72.56 -4.95 32.44
CA GLU A 405 -72.40 -3.50 32.25
C GLU A 405 -73.76 -2.81 32.03
N ALA A 406 -74.66 -3.41 31.25
CA ALA A 406 -76.02 -2.91 31.07
C ALA A 406 -76.87 -3.01 32.35
N GLU A 407 -76.74 -4.09 33.12
CA GLU A 407 -77.42 -4.27 34.41
C GLU A 407 -76.94 -3.25 35.44
N LEU A 408 -75.62 -3.02 35.55
CA LEU A 408 -75.04 -2.01 36.42
C LEU A 408 -75.44 -0.59 36.00
N ALA A 409 -75.50 -0.29 34.69
CA ALA A 409 -76.01 0.99 34.21
C ALA A 409 -77.48 1.22 34.61
N ALA A 410 -78.35 0.21 34.44
CA ALA A 410 -79.74 0.27 34.87
C ALA A 410 -79.89 0.31 36.42
N ARG A 411 -78.98 -0.33 37.16
CA ARG A 411 -78.90 -0.27 38.64
C ARG A 411 -78.53 1.15 39.09
N ILE A 412 -77.61 1.83 38.39
CA ILE A 412 -77.25 3.23 38.64
C ILE A 412 -78.43 4.15 38.29
N GLU A 413 -79.04 4.03 37.11
CA GLU A 413 -80.19 4.83 36.70
C GLU A 413 -81.39 4.68 37.67
N THR A 414 -81.65 3.47 38.17
CA THR A 414 -82.70 3.24 39.17
C THR A 414 -82.32 3.67 40.60
N LEU A 415 -81.02 3.83 40.92
CA LEU A 415 -80.58 4.47 42.16
C LEU A 415 -80.67 6.00 42.06
N GLU A 416 -80.33 6.58 40.91
CA GLU A 416 -80.52 8.01 40.61
C GLU A 416 -82.01 8.39 40.60
N GLN A 417 -82.89 7.56 40.03
CA GLN A 417 -84.34 7.73 40.15
C GLN A 417 -84.81 7.69 41.61
N LYS A 418 -84.38 6.71 42.42
CA LYS A 418 -84.73 6.65 43.84
C LYS A 418 -84.21 7.85 44.65
N LEU A 419 -83.08 8.43 44.25
CA LEU A 419 -82.55 9.64 44.85
C LEU A 419 -83.38 10.88 44.44
N ALA A 420 -83.90 10.92 43.22
CA ALA A 420 -84.75 11.98 42.69
C ALA A 420 -86.23 11.90 43.15
N GLU A 421 -86.75 10.70 43.42
CA GLU A 421 -88.11 10.47 43.95
C GLU A 421 -88.23 10.75 45.45
N SER A 422 -87.10 10.96 46.15
CA SER A 422 -87.09 11.42 47.54
C SER A 422 -87.52 12.90 47.62
N PRO A 423 -88.67 13.23 48.25
CA PRO A 423 -89.28 14.55 48.09
C PRO A 423 -88.55 15.63 48.89
N ALA A 424 -87.65 16.35 48.23
CA ALA A 424 -87.18 17.64 48.71
C ALA A 424 -88.34 18.66 48.70
N PRO A 425 -88.56 19.45 49.77
CA PRO A 425 -89.62 20.46 49.80
C PRO A 425 -89.31 21.63 48.86
N ASP A 426 -90.35 22.13 48.17
CA ASP A 426 -90.23 23.19 47.15
C ASP A 426 -89.55 24.47 47.66
N GLY A 427 -88.59 24.99 46.88
CA GLY A 427 -87.86 26.21 47.21
C GLY A 427 -86.67 26.48 46.27
N GLY A 428 -86.95 26.87 45.02
CA GLY A 428 -85.95 26.99 43.95
C GLY A 428 -84.92 28.11 44.13
N ALA A 429 -83.89 27.89 44.96
CA ALA A 429 -82.60 28.63 44.97
C ALA A 429 -81.44 27.80 45.57
N GLY A 430 -81.61 26.49 45.76
CA GLY A 430 -80.81 25.70 46.71
C GLY A 430 -79.66 24.83 46.16
N ALA A 431 -79.54 24.65 44.84
CA ALA A 431 -78.62 23.65 44.26
C ALA A 431 -77.15 23.86 44.68
N ASP A 432 -76.63 25.08 44.51
CA ASP A 432 -75.28 25.43 44.94
C ASP A 432 -75.18 25.49 46.48
N SER A 433 -76.22 26.00 47.16
CA SER A 433 -76.22 26.16 48.62
C SER A 433 -76.16 24.83 49.38
N ALA A 434 -76.84 23.79 48.90
CA ALA A 434 -76.80 22.47 49.50
C ALA A 434 -75.42 21.80 49.31
N MET A 435 -74.82 21.95 48.13
CA MET A 435 -73.48 21.45 47.87
C MET A 435 -72.41 22.21 48.68
N ILE A 436 -72.60 23.52 48.91
CA ILE A 436 -71.75 24.35 49.78
C ILE A 436 -71.94 24.01 51.26
N GLU A 437 -73.16 23.74 51.73
CA GLU A 437 -73.40 23.25 53.11
C GLU A 437 -72.75 21.89 53.35
N LEU A 438 -72.83 20.95 52.39
CA LEU A 438 -72.15 19.66 52.50
C LEU A 438 -70.63 19.81 52.44
N ARG A 439 -70.08 20.66 51.55
CA ARG A 439 -68.64 20.97 51.54
C ARG A 439 -68.17 21.59 52.85
N THR A 440 -68.90 22.55 53.41
CA THR A 440 -68.49 23.24 54.65
C THR A 440 -68.69 22.38 55.90
N LYS A 441 -69.68 21.48 55.93
CA LYS A 441 -69.80 20.45 56.99
C LYS A 441 -68.68 19.41 56.90
N ALA A 442 -68.34 18.95 55.69
CA ALA A 442 -67.20 18.07 55.47
C ALA A 442 -65.86 18.74 55.82
N GLN A 443 -65.66 20.01 55.46
CA GLN A 443 -64.47 20.79 55.83
C GLN A 443 -64.36 20.96 57.34
N ARG A 444 -65.45 21.29 58.06
CA ARG A 444 -65.41 21.41 59.54
C ARG A 444 -65.10 20.08 60.23
N LEU A 445 -65.58 18.95 59.71
CA LEU A 445 -65.20 17.63 60.20
C LEU A 445 -63.73 17.29 59.89
N ALA A 446 -63.25 17.63 58.69
CA ALA A 446 -61.85 17.48 58.30
C ALA A 446 -60.91 18.33 59.18
N GLU A 447 -61.24 19.60 59.44
CA GLU A 447 -60.48 20.50 60.31
C GLU A 447 -60.39 19.98 61.75
N VAL A 448 -61.50 19.46 62.31
CA VAL A 448 -61.50 18.84 63.65
C VAL A 448 -60.64 17.57 63.67
N ALA A 449 -60.74 16.72 62.64
CA ALA A 449 -59.91 15.53 62.51
C ALA A 449 -58.41 15.89 62.36
N GLU A 450 -58.07 16.89 61.55
CA GLU A 450 -56.69 17.32 61.34
C GLU A 450 -56.13 18.03 62.57
N HIS A 451 -56.92 18.83 63.29
CA HIS A 451 -56.51 19.44 64.55
C HIS A 451 -56.24 18.38 65.63
N LEU A 452 -57.02 17.28 65.66
CA LEU A 452 -56.72 16.13 66.52
C LEU A 452 -55.45 15.40 66.07
N HIS A 453 -55.22 15.25 64.76
CA HIS A 453 -54.01 14.61 64.22
C HIS A 453 -52.73 15.45 64.50
N ARG A 454 -52.80 16.77 64.30
CA ARG A 454 -51.76 17.75 64.66
C ARG A 454 -51.47 17.73 66.18
N ARG A 455 -52.51 17.64 67.02
CA ARG A 455 -52.37 17.49 68.49
C ARG A 455 -51.68 16.17 68.89
N ASN A 456 -52.02 15.06 68.23
CA ASN A 456 -51.41 13.75 68.49
C ASN A 456 -49.94 13.68 68.01
N ARG A 457 -49.61 14.26 66.84
CA ARG A 457 -48.21 14.42 66.39
C ARG A 457 -47.40 15.27 67.37
N ARG A 458 -47.92 16.42 67.82
CA ARG A 458 -47.27 17.28 68.84
C ARG A 458 -47.06 16.54 70.17
N LEU A 459 -48.04 15.75 70.65
CA LEU A 459 -47.89 14.93 71.86
C LEU A 459 -46.84 13.81 71.72
N LYS A 460 -46.74 13.15 70.56
CA LYS A 460 -45.68 12.16 70.28
C LYS A 460 -44.29 12.80 70.24
N LEU A 461 -44.15 13.98 69.62
CA LEU A 461 -42.90 14.75 69.61
C LEU A 461 -42.48 15.23 71.00
N VAL A 462 -43.39 15.83 71.77
CA VAL A 462 -43.12 16.28 73.15
C VAL A 462 -42.79 15.10 74.08
N ARG A 463 -43.38 13.91 73.85
CA ARG A 463 -43.03 12.68 74.60
C ARG A 463 -41.67 12.09 74.20
N ARG A 464 -41.18 12.27 72.95
CA ARG A 464 -39.79 11.98 72.60
C ARG A 464 -38.85 12.99 73.27
N LEU A 465 -39.05 14.29 73.02
CA LEU A 465 -38.19 15.36 73.54
C LEU A 465 -38.13 15.42 75.08
N ARG A 466 -39.18 15.03 75.81
CA ARG A 466 -39.12 14.87 77.28
C ARG A 466 -38.37 13.63 77.75
N ARG A 467 -38.29 12.55 76.96
CA ARG A 467 -37.43 11.39 77.28
C ARG A 467 -35.96 11.68 76.96
N GLU A 468 -35.72 12.39 75.87
CA GLU A 468 -34.38 12.80 75.41
C GLU A 468 -33.74 13.84 76.35
N LYS A 469 -34.53 14.82 76.81
CA LYS A 469 -34.11 15.79 77.84
C LYS A 469 -34.11 15.25 79.27
N ALA A 470 -34.62 14.04 79.53
CA ALA A 470 -34.54 13.41 80.87
C ALA A 470 -33.18 12.73 81.14
N VAL A 471 -32.31 12.61 80.12
CA VAL A 471 -31.00 11.91 80.22
C VAL A 471 -29.82 12.90 80.18
N THR A 472 -30.04 14.19 79.90
CA THR A 472 -28.98 15.17 79.58
C THR A 472 -29.01 16.44 80.44
N THR A 473 -29.52 16.38 81.68
CA THR A 473 -29.41 17.47 82.67
C THR A 473 -28.80 17.00 84.00
N ARG A 474 -27.50 16.67 83.99
CA ARG A 474 -26.65 16.61 85.20
C ARG A 474 -25.17 16.83 84.89
N ASP A 475 -24.81 18.05 84.46
CA ASP A 475 -23.58 18.73 84.94
C ASP A 475 -23.49 20.19 84.43
N PRO A 476 -23.35 21.20 85.31
CA PRO A 476 -23.30 22.61 84.91
C PRO A 476 -21.88 23.16 84.63
N LEU A 477 -20.84 22.31 84.59
CA LEU A 477 -19.43 22.74 84.50
C LEU A 477 -18.74 22.46 83.16
N GLY A 478 -19.43 21.85 82.19
CA GLY A 478 -18.83 21.44 80.91
C GLY A 478 -18.89 22.45 79.75
N GLN A 479 -19.46 23.64 79.95
CA GLN A 479 -19.92 24.48 78.82
C GLN A 479 -18.86 25.44 78.25
N GLU A 480 -17.95 25.99 79.06
CA GLU A 480 -16.87 26.86 78.57
C GLU A 480 -15.84 26.10 77.72
N GLN A 481 -15.42 24.91 78.16
CA GLN A 481 -14.40 24.11 77.47
C GLN A 481 -14.80 23.72 76.04
N ARG A 482 -16.11 23.67 75.72
CA ARG A 482 -16.60 23.38 74.37
C ARG A 482 -16.53 24.58 73.43
N MET A 483 -16.71 25.81 73.93
CA MET A 483 -16.54 27.02 73.11
C MET A 483 -15.07 27.35 72.82
N LEU A 484 -14.14 26.95 73.68
CA LEU A 484 -12.70 27.08 73.40
C LEU A 484 -12.27 26.14 72.27
N ARG A 485 -12.59 24.84 72.36
CA ARG A 485 -12.26 23.86 71.30
C ARG A 485 -12.87 24.20 69.94
N ALA A 486 -14.12 24.65 69.91
CA ALA A 486 -14.76 25.10 68.66
C ALA A 486 -14.07 26.32 68.02
N ARG A 487 -13.38 27.17 68.80
CA ARG A 487 -12.54 28.26 68.26
C ARG A 487 -11.18 27.75 67.76
N GLU A 488 -10.58 26.79 68.46
CA GLU A 488 -9.32 26.15 68.04
C GLU A 488 -9.49 25.40 66.71
N GLU A 489 -10.58 24.64 66.55
CA GLU A 489 -10.90 23.90 65.32
C GLU A 489 -11.08 24.82 64.10
N HIS A 490 -11.73 25.99 64.23
CA HIS A 490 -11.83 26.95 63.14
C HIS A 490 -10.50 27.64 62.80
N VAL A 491 -9.63 27.89 63.79
CA VAL A 491 -8.26 28.40 63.55
C VAL A 491 -7.37 27.35 62.87
N GLU A 492 -7.62 26.06 63.11
CA GLU A 492 -6.97 25.01 62.34
C GLU A 492 -7.49 24.90 60.90
N GLN A 493 -8.81 25.02 60.68
CA GLN A 493 -9.40 24.96 59.34
C GLN A 493 -8.86 26.07 58.42
N THR A 494 -8.74 27.31 58.90
CA THR A 494 -8.13 28.41 58.12
C THR A 494 -6.66 28.14 57.82
N ARG A 495 -5.87 27.71 58.81
CA ARG A 495 -4.44 27.34 58.61
C ARG A 495 -4.25 26.18 57.63
N ARG A 496 -5.19 25.22 57.56
CA ARG A 496 -5.17 24.14 56.56
C ARG A 496 -5.45 24.67 55.15
N LEU A 497 -6.39 25.61 54.99
CA LEU A 497 -6.64 26.29 53.71
C LEU A 497 -5.47 27.15 53.23
N GLU A 498 -4.79 27.86 54.15
CA GLU A 498 -3.59 28.63 53.83
C GLU A 498 -2.43 27.73 53.37
N LYS A 499 -2.19 26.60 54.07
CA LYS A 499 -1.20 25.60 53.63
C LYS A 499 -1.52 25.02 52.25
N LEU A 500 -2.77 24.64 51.99
CA LEU A 500 -3.19 24.15 50.67
C LEU A 500 -2.99 25.20 49.56
N ARG A 501 -3.24 26.49 49.85
CA ARG A 501 -2.94 27.58 48.91
C ARG A 501 -1.44 27.75 48.67
N HIS A 502 -0.61 27.64 49.71
CA HIS A 502 0.83 27.74 49.56
C HIS A 502 1.40 26.53 48.78
N GLU A 503 1.00 25.31 49.12
CA GLU A 503 1.36 24.11 48.36
C GLU A 503 0.92 24.18 46.89
N LEU A 504 -0.27 24.72 46.59
CA LEU A 504 -0.70 24.93 45.20
C LEU A 504 0.12 26.01 44.49
N SER A 505 0.55 27.08 45.19
CA SER A 505 1.45 28.08 44.62
C SER A 505 2.85 27.52 44.33
N GLU A 506 3.37 26.67 45.22
CA GLU A 506 4.67 26.01 45.10
C GLU A 506 4.65 24.89 44.04
N LYS A 507 3.57 24.11 43.97
CA LYS A 507 3.34 23.12 42.90
C LYS A 507 3.18 23.81 41.53
N ARG A 508 2.58 25.01 41.45
CA ARG A 508 2.53 25.81 40.22
C ARG A 508 3.89 26.39 39.81
N SER A 509 4.69 26.90 40.74
CA SER A 509 6.03 27.44 40.42
C SER A 509 7.05 26.33 40.11
N THR A 510 6.94 25.16 40.74
CA THR A 510 7.74 23.98 40.37
C THR A 510 7.31 23.38 39.04
N LEU A 511 6.01 23.32 38.72
CA LEU A 511 5.54 22.98 37.36
C LEU A 511 6.08 23.96 36.31
N ALA A 512 5.90 25.27 36.49
CA ALA A 512 6.39 26.27 35.54
C ALA A 512 7.92 26.22 35.33
N THR A 513 8.71 25.86 36.36
CA THR A 513 10.16 25.69 36.24
C THR A 513 10.58 24.31 35.70
N GLN A 514 9.77 23.27 35.86
CA GLN A 514 9.94 21.97 35.20
C GLN A 514 9.58 22.07 33.71
N GLU A 515 8.48 22.71 33.36
CA GLU A 515 8.04 22.97 31.98
C GLU A 515 9.10 23.78 31.21
N LYS A 516 9.63 24.85 31.81
CA LYS A 516 10.71 25.67 31.22
C LYS A 516 12.03 24.89 31.05
N LYS A 517 12.24 23.80 31.81
CA LYS A 517 13.33 22.83 31.61
C LYS A 517 12.99 21.76 30.56
N MET A 518 11.74 21.28 30.49
CA MET A 518 11.27 20.35 29.46
C MET A 518 11.30 20.99 28.08
N MET A 519 10.75 22.20 27.89
CA MET A 519 10.80 22.90 26.61
C MET A 519 12.24 23.08 26.10
N ARG A 520 13.20 23.39 26.98
CA ARG A 520 14.64 23.47 26.61
C ARG A 520 15.25 22.13 26.21
N ARG A 521 14.75 21.00 26.73
CA ARG A 521 15.14 19.64 26.30
C ARG A 521 14.41 19.19 25.04
N TRP A 522 13.15 19.58 24.85
CA TRP A 522 12.27 19.10 23.77
C TRP A 522 12.40 19.92 22.47
N ALA A 523 12.80 21.19 22.54
CA ALA A 523 13.00 22.03 21.35
C ALA A 523 14.19 21.58 20.47
N ARG A 524 15.27 21.09 21.10
CA ARG A 524 16.49 20.66 20.39
C ARG A 524 16.30 19.47 19.42
N PRO A 525 15.74 18.30 19.84
CA PRO A 525 15.53 17.19 18.92
C PRO A 525 14.49 17.52 17.84
N ARG A 526 13.45 18.29 18.15
CA ARG A 526 12.42 18.67 17.16
C ARG A 526 12.97 19.55 16.05
N ALA A 527 13.88 20.49 16.35
CA ALA A 527 14.54 21.28 15.31
C ALA A 527 15.31 20.40 14.31
N ILE A 528 16.11 19.45 14.81
CA ILE A 528 16.89 18.51 13.98
C ILE A 528 15.96 17.63 13.13
N ALA A 529 14.89 17.10 13.74
CA ALA A 529 13.89 16.31 13.02
C ALA A 529 13.17 17.11 11.92
N THR A 530 12.83 18.38 12.16
CA THR A 530 12.24 19.24 11.11
C THR A 530 13.23 19.54 9.97
N THR A 531 14.51 19.75 10.26
CA THR A 531 15.52 19.92 9.18
C THR A 531 15.73 18.64 8.38
N ALA A 532 15.72 17.47 9.02
CA ALA A 532 15.80 16.19 8.32
C ALA A 532 14.59 15.96 7.40
N TRP A 533 13.38 16.24 7.88
CA TRP A 533 12.15 16.15 7.06
C TRP A 533 12.16 17.11 5.86
N ILE A 534 12.70 18.33 6.00
CA ILE A 534 12.84 19.27 4.88
C ILE A 534 13.83 18.73 3.82
N VAL A 535 14.94 18.11 4.25
CA VAL A 535 15.93 17.50 3.32
C VAL A 535 15.32 16.30 2.59
N VAL A 536 14.57 15.43 3.29
CA VAL A 536 13.84 14.31 2.66
C VAL A 536 12.81 14.82 1.65
N LEU A 537 12.03 15.84 2.01
CA LEU A 537 11.03 16.45 1.13
C LEU A 537 11.66 17.08 -0.13
N LEU A 538 12.85 17.70 0.00
CA LEU A 538 13.63 18.21 -1.13
C LEU A 538 14.10 17.09 -2.06
N MET A 539 14.63 15.98 -1.52
CA MET A 539 15.05 14.83 -2.34
C MET A 539 13.87 14.17 -3.06
N VAL A 540 12.73 14.01 -2.39
CA VAL A 540 11.49 13.51 -3.03
C VAL A 540 11.01 14.47 -4.13
N SER A 541 11.03 15.78 -3.89
CA SER A 541 10.65 16.78 -4.89
C SER A 541 11.57 16.77 -6.11
N ALA A 542 12.88 16.56 -5.92
CA ALA A 542 13.84 16.42 -7.01
C ALA A 542 13.62 15.13 -7.81
N ALA A 543 13.36 14.00 -7.14
CA ALA A 543 13.07 12.73 -7.81
C ALA A 543 11.75 12.78 -8.63
N VAL A 544 10.70 13.40 -8.08
CA VAL A 544 9.43 13.61 -8.81
C VAL A 544 9.61 14.57 -9.98
N ALA A 545 10.36 15.67 -9.82
CA ALA A 545 10.65 16.58 -10.91
C ALA A 545 11.47 15.92 -12.05
N TRP A 546 12.41 15.04 -11.70
CA TRP A 546 13.16 14.25 -12.68
C TRP A 546 12.29 13.22 -13.41
N TYR A 547 11.38 12.54 -12.69
CA TYR A 547 10.42 11.60 -13.29
C TYR A 547 9.47 12.30 -14.27
N VAL A 548 8.87 13.42 -13.86
CA VAL A 548 7.98 14.23 -14.73
C VAL A 548 8.76 14.80 -15.94
N ALA A 549 10.01 15.24 -15.76
CA ALA A 549 10.84 15.69 -16.87
C ALA A 549 11.16 14.55 -17.86
N ASN A 550 11.31 13.30 -17.39
CA ASN A 550 11.48 12.14 -18.25
C ASN A 550 10.21 11.76 -19.03
N GLU A 551 9.03 11.94 -18.44
CA GLU A 551 7.74 11.67 -19.09
C GLU A 551 7.37 12.75 -20.12
N VAL A 552 7.68 14.02 -19.83
CA VAL A 552 7.42 15.17 -20.74
C VAL A 552 8.49 15.32 -21.83
N ALA A 553 9.74 14.97 -21.53
CA ALA A 553 10.87 15.03 -22.45
C ALA A 553 11.69 13.71 -22.38
N PRO A 554 11.21 12.63 -23.02
CA PRO A 554 11.97 11.38 -23.12
C PRO A 554 13.25 11.62 -23.91
N THR A 555 14.39 11.08 -23.43
CA THR A 555 15.67 11.29 -24.11
C THR A 555 15.70 10.69 -25.50
N THR A 556 16.10 11.49 -26.48
CA THR A 556 16.49 11.01 -27.80
C THR A 556 17.79 10.23 -27.70
N VAL A 557 17.69 8.91 -27.75
CA VAL A 557 18.82 8.01 -28.01
C VAL A 557 19.13 8.07 -29.51
N SER A 558 20.37 7.74 -29.90
CA SER A 558 20.68 7.49 -31.30
C SER A 558 21.36 6.14 -31.49
N ALA A 559 20.96 5.44 -32.54
CA ALA A 559 21.66 4.26 -33.03
C ALA A 559 22.33 4.59 -34.37
N SER A 560 23.45 3.95 -34.67
CA SER A 560 24.15 4.04 -35.94
C SER A 560 24.41 2.67 -36.54
N VAL A 561 24.45 2.58 -37.87
CA VAL A 561 24.90 1.40 -38.60
C VAL A 561 25.71 1.83 -39.81
N THR A 562 26.87 1.20 -40.02
CA THR A 562 27.80 1.60 -41.08
C THR A 562 27.78 0.62 -42.25
N LEU A 563 27.52 1.14 -43.45
CA LEU A 563 27.60 0.42 -44.71
C LEU A 563 28.96 0.69 -45.36
N LYS A 564 29.71 -0.37 -45.67
CA LYS A 564 31.01 -0.29 -46.35
C LYS A 564 30.91 -0.72 -47.82
N ALA A 565 31.54 0.04 -48.70
CA ALA A 565 31.69 -0.32 -50.10
C ALA A 565 32.66 -1.49 -50.27
N LYS A 566 32.28 -2.52 -51.04
CA LYS A 566 33.19 -3.58 -51.47
C LYS A 566 33.10 -3.79 -52.98
N SER A 567 34.23 -3.65 -53.66
CA SER A 567 34.40 -3.96 -55.09
C SER A 567 34.56 -5.46 -55.31
N ASN A 568 34.24 -5.91 -56.53
CA ASN A 568 34.63 -7.23 -57.03
C ASN A 568 36.04 -7.23 -57.66
N GLN A 569 36.63 -6.05 -57.89
CA GLN A 569 37.99 -5.92 -58.42
C GLN A 569 39.03 -6.11 -57.30
N ARG A 570 40.18 -6.71 -57.59
CA ARG A 570 41.31 -6.84 -56.64
C ARG A 570 42.00 -5.48 -56.45
N GLY A 571 41.53 -4.68 -55.50
CA GLY A 571 42.12 -3.41 -55.13
C GLY A 571 41.23 -2.60 -54.19
N ALA A 572 41.70 -1.44 -53.76
CA ALA A 572 40.83 -0.43 -53.14
C ALA A 572 39.85 0.13 -54.19
N LEU A 573 38.65 0.53 -53.76
CA LEU A 573 37.70 1.22 -54.63
C LEU A 573 38.23 2.64 -54.92
N SER A 574 38.24 3.07 -56.18
CA SER A 574 38.69 4.43 -56.52
C SER A 574 37.69 5.48 -56.01
N ASP A 575 38.17 6.66 -55.60
CA ASP A 575 37.33 7.72 -55.02
C ASP A 575 36.16 8.14 -55.92
N GLU A 576 36.34 8.10 -57.24
CA GLU A 576 35.25 8.40 -58.19
C GLU A 576 34.17 7.31 -58.17
N ALA A 577 34.55 6.04 -58.12
CA ALA A 577 33.62 4.92 -57.99
C ALA A 577 32.97 4.90 -56.60
N ALA A 578 33.72 5.25 -55.55
CA ALA A 578 33.23 5.39 -54.18
C ALA A 578 32.17 6.51 -54.06
N ARG A 579 32.44 7.71 -54.60
CA ARG A 579 31.46 8.81 -54.66
C ARG A 579 30.20 8.44 -55.47
N LYS A 580 30.34 7.74 -56.60
CA LYS A 580 29.19 7.23 -57.39
C LYS A 580 28.40 6.17 -56.62
N TRP A 581 29.08 5.25 -55.93
CA TRP A 581 28.49 4.26 -55.04
C TRP A 581 27.70 4.94 -53.91
N GLN A 582 28.28 5.98 -53.30
CA GLN A 582 27.72 6.70 -52.16
C GLN A 582 26.45 7.48 -52.58
N ALA A 583 26.55 8.29 -53.64
CA ALA A 583 25.43 9.07 -54.18
C ALA A 583 24.25 8.18 -54.61
N TRP A 584 24.51 6.99 -55.16
CA TRP A 584 23.46 6.03 -55.50
C TRP A 584 22.71 5.52 -54.27
N HIS A 585 23.41 5.17 -53.18
CA HIS A 585 22.75 4.68 -51.96
C HIS A 585 21.93 5.78 -51.27
N VAL A 586 22.43 7.02 -51.23
CA VAL A 586 21.66 8.18 -50.73
C VAL A 586 20.40 8.41 -51.56
N ALA A 587 20.48 8.27 -52.89
CA ALA A 587 19.30 8.39 -53.77
C ALA A 587 18.29 7.23 -53.57
N VAL A 588 18.75 6.00 -53.30
CA VAL A 588 17.89 4.83 -53.09
C VAL A 588 17.05 4.92 -51.81
N LEU A 589 17.55 5.53 -50.73
CA LEU A 589 16.75 5.79 -49.52
C LEU A 589 15.49 6.64 -49.82
N ARG A 590 15.53 7.45 -50.88
CA ARG A 590 14.45 8.32 -51.36
C ARG A 590 13.63 7.71 -52.53
N ASP A 591 13.97 6.52 -53.01
CA ASP A 591 13.16 5.83 -54.04
C ASP A 591 11.90 5.24 -53.43
N LYS A 592 10.74 5.61 -53.99
CA LYS A 592 9.43 5.09 -53.60
C LYS A 592 9.35 3.56 -53.72
N ASN A 593 10.04 2.94 -54.67
CA ASN A 593 10.04 1.48 -54.84
C ASN A 593 10.86 0.78 -53.74
N PHE A 594 11.99 1.37 -53.34
CA PHE A 594 12.77 0.92 -52.21
C PHE A 594 11.98 1.08 -50.90
N GLN A 595 11.36 2.24 -50.67
CA GLN A 595 10.52 2.50 -49.49
C GLN A 595 9.33 1.52 -49.39
N ASN A 596 8.65 1.21 -50.50
CA ASN A 596 7.62 0.17 -50.53
C ASN A 596 8.18 -1.20 -50.10
N THR A 597 9.33 -1.59 -50.63
CA THR A 597 10.00 -2.87 -50.32
C THR A 597 10.43 -2.94 -48.85
N LEU A 598 10.87 -1.80 -48.29
CA LEU A 598 11.25 -1.67 -46.90
C LEU A 598 10.02 -1.75 -45.97
N ALA A 599 8.93 -1.07 -46.28
CA ALA A 599 7.67 -1.15 -45.53
C ALA A 599 7.14 -2.59 -45.44
N SER A 600 7.14 -3.33 -46.56
CA SER A 600 6.76 -4.76 -46.55
C SER A 600 7.65 -5.59 -45.62
N ARG A 601 8.97 -5.33 -45.58
CA ARG A 601 9.90 -6.05 -44.69
C ARG A 601 9.75 -5.66 -43.21
N MET A 602 9.41 -4.40 -42.92
CA MET A 602 9.03 -3.95 -41.58
C MET A 602 7.76 -4.70 -41.13
N GLN A 603 6.74 -4.75 -41.99
CA GLN A 603 5.48 -5.46 -41.72
C GLN A 603 5.68 -6.98 -41.54
N GLU A 604 6.46 -7.63 -42.40
CA GLU A 604 6.84 -9.06 -42.28
C GLU A 604 7.52 -9.37 -40.93
N ARG A 605 8.32 -8.44 -40.42
CA ARG A 605 9.02 -8.55 -39.13
C ARG A 605 8.21 -8.04 -37.93
N ARG A 606 6.97 -7.60 -38.13
CA ARG A 606 6.09 -6.98 -37.10
C ARG A 606 6.73 -5.75 -36.43
N PHE A 607 7.36 -4.91 -37.23
CA PHE A 607 7.84 -3.61 -36.80
C PHE A 607 6.71 -2.58 -37.00
N ASP A 608 5.92 -2.34 -35.94
CA ASP A 608 4.68 -1.57 -36.05
C ASP A 608 4.94 -0.09 -36.38
N GLY A 609 5.96 0.53 -35.75
CA GLY A 609 6.34 1.94 -35.89
C GLY A 609 6.88 2.38 -37.26
N ALA A 610 6.94 1.48 -38.25
CA ALA A 610 7.18 1.81 -39.66
C ALA A 610 6.49 0.83 -40.62
N SER A 611 5.42 0.17 -40.16
CA SER A 611 4.60 -0.76 -40.96
C SER A 611 3.83 -0.06 -42.09
N SER A 612 3.50 1.23 -41.92
CA SER A 612 2.86 2.08 -42.92
C SER A 612 3.89 2.83 -43.77
N LEU A 613 3.68 2.85 -45.08
CA LEU A 613 4.49 3.64 -46.03
C LEU A 613 4.49 5.15 -45.74
N ALA A 614 3.44 5.67 -45.10
CA ALA A 614 3.37 7.08 -44.70
C ALA A 614 4.34 7.36 -43.54
N LEU A 615 4.16 6.65 -42.42
CA LEU A 615 5.02 6.73 -41.23
C LEU A 615 6.49 6.42 -41.56
N LEU A 616 6.74 5.46 -42.44
CA LEU A 616 8.09 5.14 -42.90
C LEU A 616 8.74 6.30 -43.65
N ARG A 617 7.99 7.13 -44.41
CA ARG A 617 8.55 8.32 -45.08
C ARG A 617 8.86 9.42 -44.09
N GLU A 618 7.87 9.77 -43.27
CA GLU A 618 7.97 10.74 -42.17
C GLU A 618 9.24 10.45 -41.34
N ARG A 619 9.40 9.22 -40.87
CA ARG A 619 10.57 8.75 -40.11
C ARG A 619 11.89 8.68 -40.89
N LEU A 620 11.87 8.50 -42.22
CA LEU A 620 13.07 8.53 -43.07
C LEU A 620 13.49 9.95 -43.46
N ASP A 621 12.58 10.93 -43.41
CA ASP A 621 12.85 12.33 -43.72
C ASP A 621 13.12 13.17 -42.44
N GLU A 622 12.61 12.76 -41.27
CA GLU A 622 12.83 13.45 -39.98
C GLU A 622 13.95 12.83 -39.12
N ASP A 623 13.92 11.52 -38.82
CA ASP A 623 14.84 10.90 -37.84
C ASP A 623 16.14 10.31 -38.45
N LEU A 624 16.20 10.06 -39.77
CA LEU A 624 17.34 9.40 -40.40
C LEU A 624 18.43 10.38 -40.86
N GLY A 625 19.43 10.58 -40.00
CA GLY A 625 20.73 11.14 -40.38
C GLY A 625 21.52 10.21 -41.32
N VAL A 626 22.13 10.76 -42.37
CA VAL A 626 22.99 10.02 -43.30
C VAL A 626 24.35 10.71 -43.41
N ASP A 627 25.33 10.20 -42.67
CA ASP A 627 26.71 10.68 -42.74
C ASP A 627 27.43 10.06 -43.95
N THR A 628 28.17 10.92 -44.65
CA THR A 628 28.90 10.63 -45.90
C THR A 628 30.37 11.07 -45.84
N THR A 629 30.89 11.38 -44.64
CA THR A 629 32.24 11.93 -44.38
C THR A 629 33.37 11.15 -45.07
N GLU A 630 33.30 9.82 -45.12
CA GLU A 630 34.25 8.98 -45.87
C GLU A 630 33.64 8.42 -47.16
N PRO A 631 34.22 8.64 -48.37
CA PRO A 631 33.59 8.26 -49.64
C PRO A 631 33.24 6.79 -49.83
N HIS A 632 33.89 5.90 -49.07
CA HIS A 632 33.74 4.44 -49.16
C HIS A 632 32.86 3.84 -48.04
N LEU A 633 32.27 4.70 -47.21
CA LEU A 633 31.39 4.37 -46.09
C LEU A 633 30.12 5.23 -46.16
N ILE A 634 29.04 4.74 -45.55
CA ILE A 634 27.86 5.53 -45.20
C ILE A 634 27.48 5.11 -43.79
N THR A 635 27.42 6.06 -42.86
CA THR A 635 26.90 5.80 -41.51
C THR A 635 25.47 6.33 -41.44
N LEU A 636 24.53 5.39 -41.36
CA LEU A 636 23.11 5.68 -41.18
C LEU A 636 22.87 5.81 -39.67
N THR A 637 22.44 6.99 -39.23
CA THR A 637 22.16 7.28 -37.82
C THR A 637 20.68 7.58 -37.66
N MET A 638 20.01 6.89 -36.74
CA MET A 638 18.59 7.07 -36.44
C MET A 638 18.44 7.66 -35.04
N THR A 639 17.70 8.76 -34.91
CA THR A 639 17.23 9.29 -33.62
C THR A 639 15.91 8.64 -33.19
N GLY A 640 15.66 8.59 -31.88
CA GLY A 640 14.35 8.22 -31.35
C GLY A 640 14.36 7.90 -29.86
N GLN A 641 13.21 7.46 -29.35
CA GLN A 641 13.00 7.24 -27.91
C GLN A 641 13.40 5.84 -27.44
N ASP A 642 13.10 4.79 -28.21
CA ASP A 642 13.47 3.40 -27.90
C ASP A 642 14.72 2.96 -28.68
N GLU A 643 15.81 2.69 -27.96
CA GLU A 643 17.07 2.19 -28.51
C GLU A 643 16.93 0.86 -29.25
N GLY A 644 16.12 -0.07 -28.71
CA GLY A 644 15.88 -1.38 -29.30
C GLY A 644 15.08 -1.28 -30.60
N GLU A 645 14.10 -0.37 -30.64
CA GLU A 645 13.36 -0.04 -31.86
C GLU A 645 14.28 0.59 -32.92
N MET A 646 15.12 1.58 -32.58
CA MET A 646 16.04 2.20 -33.55
C MET A 646 17.07 1.21 -34.09
N ARG A 647 17.65 0.36 -33.23
CA ARG A 647 18.57 -0.72 -33.64
C ARG A 647 17.89 -1.66 -34.64
N LEU A 648 16.69 -2.15 -34.32
CA LEU A 648 15.93 -3.06 -35.17
C LEU A 648 15.54 -2.41 -36.51
N PHE A 649 15.13 -1.14 -36.50
CA PHE A 649 14.87 -0.39 -37.74
C PHE A 649 16.12 -0.32 -38.62
N LEU A 650 17.26 0.09 -38.05
CA LEU A 650 18.52 0.24 -38.77
C LEU A 650 19.05 -1.07 -39.31
N ASP A 651 18.87 -2.19 -38.61
CA ASP A 651 19.24 -3.52 -39.11
C ASP A 651 18.36 -3.94 -40.31
N ILE A 652 17.05 -3.68 -40.25
CA ILE A 652 16.13 -3.96 -41.37
C ILE A 652 16.45 -3.05 -42.56
N LEU A 653 16.73 -1.77 -42.31
CA LEU A 653 17.16 -0.81 -43.34
C LEU A 653 18.47 -1.26 -43.99
N ALA A 654 19.54 -1.44 -43.21
CA ALA A 654 20.87 -1.77 -43.71
C ALA A 654 20.91 -3.10 -44.49
N THR A 655 20.24 -4.14 -43.99
CA THR A 655 20.13 -5.42 -44.72
C THR A 655 19.29 -5.31 -46.00
N THR A 656 18.34 -4.37 -46.06
CA THR A 656 17.54 -4.10 -47.26
C THR A 656 18.30 -3.24 -48.28
N VAL A 657 19.04 -2.22 -47.83
CA VAL A 657 19.99 -1.47 -48.67
C VAL A 657 21.04 -2.40 -49.26
N ALA A 658 21.66 -3.27 -48.46
CA ALA A 658 22.65 -4.24 -48.93
C ALA A 658 22.07 -5.26 -49.93
N ALA A 659 20.83 -5.71 -49.74
CA ALA A 659 20.16 -6.61 -50.68
C ALA A 659 19.87 -5.94 -52.03
N GLU A 660 19.28 -4.74 -52.04
CA GLU A 660 18.96 -4.02 -53.29
C GLU A 660 20.23 -3.52 -54.00
N SER A 661 21.27 -3.15 -53.24
CA SER A 661 22.61 -2.84 -53.74
C SER A 661 23.20 -3.99 -54.58
N ARG A 662 23.16 -5.22 -54.05
CA ARG A 662 23.59 -6.43 -54.78
C ARG A 662 22.70 -6.73 -55.99
N ARG A 663 21.38 -6.55 -55.86
CA ARG A 663 20.40 -6.79 -56.95
C ARG A 663 20.63 -5.87 -58.15
N GLN A 664 20.94 -4.60 -57.90
CA GLN A 664 21.11 -3.58 -58.94
C GLN A 664 22.55 -3.48 -59.45
N LEU A 665 23.52 -4.20 -58.86
CA LEU A 665 24.95 -4.18 -59.24
C LEU A 665 25.19 -4.32 -60.75
N LYS A 666 24.46 -5.21 -61.43
CA LYS A 666 24.57 -5.43 -62.89
C LYS A 666 24.15 -4.23 -63.77
N LYS A 667 23.47 -3.23 -63.20
CA LYS A 667 23.04 -2.00 -63.90
C LYS A 667 23.86 -0.77 -63.53
N ARG A 668 24.78 -0.88 -62.56
CA ARG A 668 25.58 0.25 -62.05
C ARG A 668 26.98 0.21 -62.65
N THR A 669 27.59 1.38 -62.80
CA THR A 669 28.92 1.54 -63.42
C THR A 669 30.09 1.49 -62.41
N ASP A 670 29.81 1.46 -61.11
CA ASP A 670 30.79 1.51 -60.02
C ASP A 670 31.33 0.14 -59.60
N THR A 671 30.63 -0.95 -59.94
CA THR A 671 31.01 -2.35 -59.66
C THR A 671 31.19 -2.72 -58.17
N ALA A 672 30.70 -1.88 -57.26
CA ALA A 672 30.73 -2.11 -55.82
C ALA A 672 29.33 -2.35 -55.25
N TRP A 673 29.21 -3.30 -54.32
CA TRP A 673 28.01 -3.48 -53.50
C TRP A 673 28.21 -2.89 -52.10
N ALA A 674 27.13 -2.74 -51.33
CA ALA A 674 27.20 -2.49 -49.89
C ALA A 674 27.34 -3.80 -49.10
N ILE A 675 28.14 -3.76 -48.04
CA ILE A 675 28.18 -4.73 -46.95
C ILE A 675 27.91 -3.96 -45.65
N VAL A 676 27.10 -4.53 -44.76
CA VAL A 676 26.90 -3.98 -43.42
C VAL A 676 28.09 -4.35 -42.55
N GLN A 677 28.68 -3.36 -41.89
CA GLN A 677 29.79 -3.54 -40.94
C GLN A 677 29.24 -3.65 -39.52
N GLY A 678 30.00 -4.26 -38.60
CA GLY A 678 29.59 -4.37 -37.19
C GLY A 678 28.68 -5.55 -36.87
N GLU A 679 28.80 -6.67 -37.61
CA GLU A 679 28.05 -7.91 -37.32
C GLU A 679 28.32 -8.39 -35.88
N ARG A 680 27.27 -8.37 -35.05
CA ARG A 680 27.28 -8.77 -33.64
C ARG A 680 26.09 -9.68 -33.38
N ARG A 681 26.14 -10.43 -32.28
CA ARG A 681 25.14 -11.46 -31.93
C ARG A 681 24.55 -11.24 -30.54
N GLU A 682 23.57 -10.36 -30.47
CA GLU A 682 22.79 -10.05 -29.26
C GLU A 682 21.54 -10.96 -29.23
N ASP A 683 21.24 -11.59 -28.09
CA ASP A 683 20.11 -12.52 -27.86
C ASP A 683 19.88 -13.57 -28.96
N GLY A 684 20.98 -14.11 -29.49
CA GLY A 684 21.00 -15.11 -30.56
C GLY A 684 20.65 -14.59 -31.97
N ARG A 685 20.14 -13.36 -32.07
CA ARG A 685 19.85 -12.64 -33.33
C ARG A 685 21.15 -12.04 -33.90
N LEU A 686 21.13 -11.75 -35.21
CA LEU A 686 22.21 -11.02 -35.88
C LEU A 686 21.83 -9.55 -35.96
N CYS A 687 22.61 -8.71 -35.28
CA CYS A 687 22.45 -7.26 -35.22
C CYS A 687 23.69 -6.61 -35.86
N TYR A 688 23.51 -5.43 -36.48
CA TYR A 688 24.61 -4.70 -37.13
C TYR A 688 24.75 -3.27 -36.62
N SER A 689 23.63 -2.67 -36.22
CA SER A 689 23.56 -1.38 -35.55
C SER A 689 24.20 -1.40 -34.16
N SER A 690 24.61 -0.23 -33.71
CA SER A 690 25.10 0.05 -32.36
C SER A 690 24.47 1.33 -31.85
N ALA A 691 24.02 1.35 -30.59
CA ALA A 691 23.70 2.62 -29.93
C ALA A 691 24.97 3.47 -29.80
N ASN A 692 24.85 4.76 -30.12
CA ASN A 692 25.93 5.71 -29.88
C ASN A 692 25.96 6.02 -28.37
N PRO A 693 27.13 5.99 -27.71
CA PRO A 693 27.22 6.28 -26.28
C PRO A 693 27.06 7.79 -26.00
N GLY A 694 25.82 8.27 -26.02
CA GLY A 694 25.43 9.64 -25.72
C GLY A 694 23.98 9.93 -26.07
N THR A 695 23.24 10.52 -25.14
CA THR A 695 21.95 11.17 -25.41
C THR A 695 22.21 12.46 -26.19
N ILE A 696 21.58 12.62 -27.35
CA ILE A 696 21.89 13.76 -28.25
C ILE A 696 21.38 15.09 -27.67
N ASP A 697 20.20 15.08 -27.03
CA ASP A 697 19.62 16.24 -26.38
C ASP A 697 18.93 15.80 -25.07
N ASP A 698 19.57 16.08 -23.93
CA ASP A 698 19.00 15.82 -22.60
C ASP A 698 18.29 17.06 -22.05
N GLN A 699 17.19 17.44 -22.70
CA GLN A 699 16.34 18.56 -22.25
C GLN A 699 15.73 18.34 -20.86
N ARG A 700 15.87 17.16 -20.23
CA ARG A 700 15.30 16.91 -18.88
C ARG A 700 15.77 17.92 -17.86
N LEU A 701 17.01 18.41 -17.92
CA LEU A 701 17.49 19.48 -17.03
C LEU A 701 16.72 20.80 -17.22
N VAL A 702 16.30 21.11 -18.45
CA VAL A 702 15.53 22.33 -18.80
C VAL A 702 14.09 22.25 -18.28
N TYR A 703 13.48 21.05 -18.26
CA TYR A 703 12.11 20.85 -17.73
C TYR A 703 12.07 20.55 -16.22
N ALA A 704 13.04 19.80 -15.68
CA ALA A 704 13.13 19.48 -14.26
C ALA A 704 13.37 20.72 -13.40
N GLY A 705 14.18 21.68 -13.87
CA GLY A 705 14.45 22.93 -13.16
C GLY A 705 13.18 23.73 -12.80
N PRO A 706 12.32 24.07 -13.78
CA PRO A 706 11.02 24.71 -13.54
C PRO A 706 10.06 23.89 -12.67
N VAL A 707 9.96 22.57 -12.87
CA VAL A 707 9.07 21.70 -12.07
C VAL A 707 9.53 21.64 -10.61
N PHE A 708 10.83 21.49 -10.37
CA PHE A 708 11.43 21.52 -9.04
C PHE A 708 11.30 22.91 -8.38
N GLY A 709 11.56 23.99 -9.13
CA GLY A 709 11.39 25.36 -8.64
C GLY A 709 9.94 25.69 -8.27
N GLY A 710 8.97 25.28 -9.09
CA GLY A 710 7.55 25.47 -8.85
C GLY A 710 7.05 24.69 -7.63
N THR A 711 7.43 23.40 -7.51
CA THR A 711 7.08 22.58 -6.34
C THR A 711 7.75 23.10 -5.05
N MET A 712 9.01 23.51 -5.09
CA MET A 712 9.70 24.12 -3.94
C MET A 712 9.05 25.45 -3.52
N LEU A 713 8.64 26.31 -4.45
CA LEU A 713 7.91 27.54 -4.16
C LEU A 713 6.53 27.25 -3.53
N LEU A 714 5.80 26.25 -4.02
CA LEU A 714 4.53 25.81 -3.43
C LEU A 714 4.71 25.31 -1.99
N ILE A 715 5.74 24.50 -1.74
CA ILE A 715 6.11 24.01 -0.40
C ILE A 715 6.44 25.19 0.54
N LEU A 716 7.28 26.13 0.09
CA LEU A 716 7.62 27.33 0.87
C LEU A 716 6.39 28.21 1.16
N PHE A 717 5.46 28.33 0.21
CA PHE A 717 4.20 29.05 0.40
C PHE A 717 3.31 28.38 1.46
N ILE A 718 3.15 27.05 1.41
CA ILE A 718 2.38 26.28 2.40
C ILE A 718 3.02 26.39 3.80
N VAL A 719 4.34 26.21 3.91
CA VAL A 719 5.08 26.34 5.17
C VAL A 719 4.99 27.76 5.73
N GLY A 720 5.15 28.78 4.88
CA GLY A 720 5.01 30.19 5.26
C GLY A 720 3.59 30.55 5.72
N PHE A 721 2.56 30.00 5.06
CA PHE A 721 1.16 30.16 5.47
C PHE A 721 0.88 29.49 6.82
N ALA A 722 1.34 28.26 7.02
CA ALA A 722 1.23 27.55 8.30
C ALA A 722 1.95 28.30 9.44
N TYR A 723 3.17 28.78 9.20
CA TYR A 723 3.93 29.59 10.16
C TYR A 723 3.22 30.91 10.50
N ARG A 724 2.65 31.59 9.50
CA ARG A 724 1.83 32.81 9.69
C ARG A 724 0.54 32.55 10.50
N ARG A 725 -0.06 31.37 10.38
CA ARG A 725 -1.22 30.97 11.20
C ARG A 725 -0.80 30.65 12.64
N LEU A 726 0.28 29.90 12.84
CA LEU A 726 0.80 29.54 14.16
C LEU A 726 1.30 30.77 14.96
N THR A 727 1.94 31.72 14.29
CA THR A 727 2.39 32.98 14.93
C THR A 727 1.21 33.88 15.32
N LYS A 728 0.12 33.91 14.54
CA LYS A 728 -1.14 34.56 14.94
C LYS A 728 -1.77 33.92 16.17
N ALA A 729 -1.99 32.59 16.15
CA ALA A 729 -2.58 31.87 17.27
C ALA A 729 -1.74 32.02 18.55
N LYS A 730 -0.41 32.11 18.44
CA LYS A 730 0.47 32.42 19.57
C LYS A 730 0.31 33.86 20.08
N LEU A 731 0.18 34.86 19.21
CA LEU A 731 -0.06 36.25 19.62
C LEU A 731 -1.42 36.42 20.32
N GLU A 732 -2.44 35.70 19.86
CA GLU A 732 -3.77 35.66 20.49
C GLU A 732 -3.68 35.02 21.89
N PHE A 733 -3.00 33.86 22.03
CA PHE A 733 -2.76 33.20 23.32
C PHE A 733 -1.88 34.01 24.30
N ASP A 734 -0.79 34.63 23.81
CA ASP A 734 0.08 35.48 24.61
C ASP A 734 -0.67 36.74 25.11
N ALA A 735 -1.67 37.23 24.37
CA ALA A 735 -2.53 38.35 24.81
C ALA A 735 -3.48 37.93 25.94
N ASP A 736 -4.24 36.83 25.75
CA ASP A 736 -5.18 36.31 26.77
C ASP A 736 -4.46 35.97 28.10
N GLY A 737 -3.21 35.49 28.03
CA GLY A 737 -2.39 35.22 29.21
C GLY A 737 -2.08 36.43 30.09
N THR A 738 -2.04 37.65 29.51
CA THR A 738 -1.77 38.88 30.28
C THR A 738 -2.98 39.38 31.07
N LEU A 739 -4.20 39.16 30.57
CA LEU A 739 -5.45 39.56 31.24
C LEU A 739 -5.66 38.88 32.60
N PHE A 740 -5.01 37.73 32.86
CA PHE A 740 -5.12 37.00 34.12
C PHE A 740 -4.03 37.29 35.15
N THR A 741 -3.04 38.14 34.85
CA THR A 741 -1.89 38.39 35.75
C THR A 741 -1.91 39.74 36.47
N ASP A 742 -2.45 40.80 35.86
CA ASP A 742 -2.49 42.15 36.45
C ASP A 742 -3.87 42.52 37.05
N ALA A 743 -4.43 41.62 37.87
CA ALA A 743 -5.57 41.95 38.74
C ALA A 743 -5.04 42.52 40.08
N PRO A 744 -5.08 43.84 40.33
CA PRO A 744 -4.48 44.42 41.53
C PRO A 744 -5.26 44.00 42.78
N VAL A 745 -4.58 43.34 43.72
CA VAL A 745 -5.17 42.93 45.00
C VAL A 745 -5.45 44.17 45.86
N THR A 746 -6.66 44.70 45.76
CA THR A 746 -7.13 45.82 46.59
C THR A 746 -7.14 45.41 48.06
N ASN A 747 -6.27 46.04 48.84
CA ASN A 747 -6.01 45.71 50.24
C ASN A 747 -7.23 46.01 51.13
N LEU A 748 -8.02 44.99 51.46
CA LEU A 748 -9.24 45.08 52.29
C LEU A 748 -8.99 45.28 53.81
N ASN A 749 -7.83 45.83 54.17
CA ASN A 749 -7.37 46.04 55.55
C ASN A 749 -7.42 47.53 56.00
N ALA A 750 -8.37 48.31 55.46
CA ALA A 750 -8.66 49.65 55.95
C ALA A 750 -9.65 49.58 57.13
N ALA A 751 -9.22 49.97 58.33
CA ALA A 751 -10.06 49.95 59.52
C ALA A 751 -11.14 51.04 59.50
N PRO A 752 -12.34 50.80 60.07
CA PRO A 752 -13.39 51.81 60.14
C PRO A 752 -13.00 52.95 61.08
N ALA A 753 -13.15 54.19 60.63
CA ALA A 753 -12.95 55.38 61.46
C ALA A 753 -14.10 55.54 62.49
N PRO A 754 -13.81 56.06 63.70
CA PRO A 754 -14.84 56.25 64.73
C PRO A 754 -15.79 57.40 64.35
N ILE A 755 -17.09 57.15 64.46
CA ILE A 755 -18.13 58.16 64.27
C ILE A 755 -18.05 59.22 65.39
N ARG A 756 -18.07 60.49 64.99
CA ARG A 756 -18.28 61.64 65.88
C ARG A 756 -19.32 62.58 65.27
N ILE A 757 -20.58 62.38 65.63
CA ILE A 757 -21.42 63.28 66.45
C ILE A 757 -22.75 62.55 66.71
#